data_AF-A0A412CMQ7-F1
#
_entry.id   AF-A0A412CMQ7-F1
#
_cell.length_a   1.000
_cell.length_b   1.000
_cell.length_c   1.000
_cell.angle_alpha   90.00
_cell.angle_beta   90.00
_cell.angle_gamma   90.00
#
_symmetry.space_group_name_H-M   'P 1'
#
loop_
_entity.id
_entity.type
_entity.pdbx_description
1 polymer ?
#
loop_
_entity_poly.entity_id
_entity_poly.type
_entity_poly.pdbx_seq_one_letter_code
_entity_poly.pdbx_strand_id
1 'polypeptide(L)'
;MRYILLFFVIFLLPLSLQSKENMADSLKTLFIHAQTQQERMERCLNLDNYYRNYLLKDSIPLTRILFDEGVKAKNEYIIADALRKLIMNINRKERVLTNDSVIYYLKLADKYLTGERKKSFITEVHLKNIRSIVDWTDNEGQTIEYLTKMYTDPEENQEDIYFQIERNYALGMATTLTISETRIENYKNASRYFDRVFELLLKLSVEHAAELLFWANDNIYLAYLNSHEGPKTVAFLEKMMDILEHYREMPEVKKDIYQNFEYVYSLYYMGIAHFPSLVGYEKAYHCLEKTDEMLRKRGELLTLYFAYEGFYEDAGNYRMAIAYKDSVINTMGNENTAIVLAVTSSMYKEQAKCYARLHDYKNAYERMEVYDSLREKVVDAESSELRAEMDTRYDLNHLELEKERLTSRNRQIGFLSISFVLLLSIVWGISQRIHLNKLKRMQKELLESNEEVLRQSEKAQESEKMKTAFINSMCHEIRTPLNAINGFSNLLLDETIDAECKVEFPELIQQNTDLLTRLLNDLLEVSNLSSSVEELPMEKADICSICVQEMDRLQTGEGKASIHYCLDVDNGDCNIRTNIPYLSQTLAHLLNNANKFTESGEIKLSCHREGEQLVIKVTDTGIGIPEEKQEWVFDRFTKLDEFKPGAGLGLYICRLIVRRLGGTINIDREYTGGTRFVLVFPVKN
;
A
#
# COMPACT_ATOMS: atom_id res chain seq x y z
N MET A 1 -56.85 -27.09 1.10
CA MET A 1 -56.71 -26.22 2.29
C MET A 1 -56.83 -26.99 3.59
N ARG A 2 -57.88 -27.82 3.80
CA ARG A 2 -58.08 -28.65 5.01
C ARG A 2 -56.81 -29.36 5.54
N TYR A 3 -56.02 -29.96 4.65
CA TYR A 3 -54.82 -30.72 5.04
C TYR A 3 -53.54 -29.90 5.22
N ILE A 4 -53.47 -28.69 4.65
CA ILE A 4 -52.33 -27.77 4.82
C ILE A 4 -52.42 -27.10 6.21
N LEU A 5 -53.63 -26.85 6.68
CA LEU A 5 -53.93 -26.22 7.97
C LEU A 5 -53.66 -27.15 9.16
N LEU A 6 -53.80 -28.47 8.97
CA LEU A 6 -53.42 -29.51 9.92
C LEU A 6 -51.92 -29.49 10.25
N PHE A 7 -51.08 -28.99 9.32
CA PHE A 7 -49.63 -28.91 9.46
C PHE A 7 -49.15 -27.70 10.27
N PHE A 8 -49.88 -26.57 10.20
CA PHE A 8 -49.52 -25.32 10.90
C PHE A 8 -49.87 -25.34 12.40
N VAL A 9 -50.84 -26.17 12.78
CA VAL A 9 -51.34 -26.29 14.16
C VAL A 9 -50.39 -27.06 15.10
N ILE A 10 -49.36 -27.71 14.56
CA ILE A 10 -48.48 -28.65 15.26
C ILE A 10 -47.41 -27.94 16.14
N PHE A 11 -47.32 -26.60 16.11
CA PHE A 11 -46.24 -25.85 16.76
C PHE A 11 -46.54 -25.26 18.14
N LEU A 12 -47.69 -25.57 18.76
CA LEU A 12 -48.03 -24.99 20.06
C LEU A 12 -48.18 -26.05 21.13
N LEU A 13 -47.24 -26.06 22.09
CA LEU A 13 -47.47 -26.59 23.42
C LEU A 13 -46.41 -26.14 24.44
N PRO A 14 -46.85 -25.71 25.64
CA PRO A 14 -46.05 -25.74 26.85
C PRO A 14 -46.47 -26.94 27.74
N LEU A 15 -45.52 -27.62 28.39
CA LEU A 15 -45.77 -28.33 29.67
C LEU A 15 -44.48 -28.64 30.47
N SER A 16 -44.57 -28.28 31.75
CA SER A 16 -43.70 -28.42 32.95
C SER A 16 -42.18 -28.56 32.76
N LEU A 17 -41.49 -27.41 32.66
CA LEU A 17 -40.02 -27.30 32.58
C LEU A 17 -39.26 -28.09 33.68
N GLN A 18 -39.81 -28.15 34.90
CA GLN A 18 -39.03 -28.54 36.08
C GLN A 18 -38.67 -30.04 36.16
N SER A 19 -39.53 -30.93 35.64
CA SER A 19 -39.21 -32.36 35.59
C SER A 19 -38.20 -32.69 34.48
N LYS A 20 -38.25 -31.92 33.38
CA LYS A 20 -37.36 -32.09 32.23
C LYS A 20 -35.94 -31.59 32.52
N GLU A 21 -35.80 -30.52 33.29
CA GLU A 21 -34.48 -29.99 33.67
C GLU A 21 -33.70 -30.95 34.60
N ASN A 22 -34.38 -31.62 35.54
CA ASN A 22 -33.74 -32.64 36.41
C ASN A 22 -33.18 -33.83 35.61
N MET A 23 -33.88 -34.26 34.55
CA MET A 23 -33.44 -35.34 33.66
C MET A 23 -32.22 -34.92 32.82
N ALA A 24 -32.20 -33.67 32.35
CA ALA A 24 -31.07 -33.11 31.63
C ALA A 24 -29.80 -33.03 32.50
N ASP A 25 -29.93 -32.65 33.78
CA ASP A 25 -28.83 -32.64 34.74
C ASP A 25 -28.30 -34.04 35.04
N SER A 26 -29.19 -35.02 35.11
CA SER A 26 -28.82 -36.43 35.27
C SER A 26 -28.03 -36.94 34.05
N LEU A 27 -28.52 -36.67 32.83
CA LEU A 27 -27.83 -37.03 31.58
C LEU A 27 -26.48 -36.32 31.44
N LYS A 28 -26.40 -35.05 31.85
CA LYS A 28 -25.15 -34.29 31.88
C LYS A 28 -24.15 -34.90 32.85
N THR A 29 -24.61 -35.30 34.04
CA THR A 29 -23.78 -35.99 35.04
C THR A 29 -23.25 -37.31 34.48
N LEU A 30 -24.11 -38.11 33.84
CA LEU A 30 -23.70 -39.34 33.17
C LEU A 30 -22.65 -39.07 32.08
N PHE A 31 -22.84 -38.06 31.24
CA PHE A 31 -21.88 -37.69 30.21
C PHE A 31 -20.50 -37.30 30.80
N ILE A 32 -20.46 -36.50 31.87
CA ILE A 32 -19.23 -36.09 32.54
C ILE A 32 -18.46 -37.29 33.13
N HIS A 33 -19.17 -38.30 33.64
CA HIS A 33 -18.58 -39.48 34.28
C HIS A 33 -18.39 -40.67 33.31
N ALA A 34 -18.45 -40.45 32.00
CA ALA A 34 -18.17 -41.49 31.01
C ALA A 34 -16.70 -41.95 31.08
N GLN A 35 -16.49 -43.26 31.22
CA GLN A 35 -15.14 -43.84 31.41
C GLN A 35 -14.52 -44.29 30.10
N THR A 36 -15.35 -44.66 29.13
CA THR A 36 -14.90 -45.09 27.80
C THR A 36 -15.35 -44.12 26.72
N GLN A 37 -14.63 -44.13 25.59
CA GLN A 37 -14.99 -43.32 24.43
C GLN A 37 -16.38 -43.68 23.88
N GLN A 38 -16.72 -44.97 23.86
CA GLN A 38 -18.04 -45.43 23.43
C GLN A 38 -19.15 -44.93 24.37
N GLU A 39 -18.95 -45.03 25.69
CA GLU A 39 -19.90 -44.47 26.67
C GLU A 39 -20.05 -42.96 26.51
N ARG A 40 -18.94 -42.25 26.25
CA ARG A 40 -18.95 -40.80 26.08
C ARG A 40 -19.76 -40.40 24.86
N MET A 41 -19.58 -41.11 23.74
CA MET A 41 -20.35 -40.91 22.50
C MET A 41 -21.85 -41.20 22.71
N GLU A 42 -22.20 -42.36 23.28
CA GLU A 42 -23.60 -42.76 23.53
C GLU A 42 -24.31 -41.81 24.50
N ARG A 43 -23.64 -41.37 25.58
CA ARG A 43 -24.21 -40.41 26.54
C ARG A 43 -24.32 -39.01 25.94
N CYS A 44 -23.38 -38.60 25.09
CA CYS A 44 -23.44 -37.32 24.39
C CYS A 44 -24.60 -37.30 23.39
N LEU A 45 -24.80 -38.37 22.62
CA LEU A 45 -25.92 -38.53 21.69
C LEU A 45 -27.26 -38.36 22.41
N ASN A 46 -27.44 -39.09 23.50
CA ASN A 46 -28.66 -39.05 24.30
C ASN A 46 -28.89 -37.67 24.94
N LEU A 47 -27.84 -37.00 25.43
CA LEU A 47 -27.93 -35.65 25.99
C LEU A 47 -28.28 -34.62 24.92
N ASP A 48 -27.63 -34.67 23.75
CA ASP A 48 -27.89 -33.79 22.61
C ASP A 48 -29.34 -33.92 22.11
N ASN A 49 -29.82 -35.14 21.91
CA ASN A 49 -31.20 -35.40 21.50
C ASN A 49 -32.22 -35.01 22.56
N TYR A 50 -31.92 -35.18 23.86
CA TYR A 50 -32.81 -34.71 24.92
C TYR A 50 -32.95 -33.18 24.91
N TYR A 51 -31.83 -32.46 24.78
CA TYR A 51 -31.83 -31.00 24.67
C TYR A 51 -32.64 -30.53 23.46
N ARG A 52 -32.45 -31.19 22.31
CA ARG A 52 -33.11 -30.84 21.06
C ARG A 52 -34.59 -31.18 21.04
N ASN A 53 -34.97 -32.41 21.41
CA ASN A 53 -36.33 -32.92 21.19
C ASN A 53 -37.28 -32.65 22.36
N TYR A 54 -36.78 -32.55 23.59
CA TYR A 54 -37.63 -32.45 24.79
C TYR A 54 -37.52 -31.11 25.52
N LEU A 55 -36.34 -30.49 25.50
CA LEU A 55 -36.12 -29.14 26.08
C LEU A 55 -36.23 -28.02 25.06
N LEU A 56 -36.13 -28.31 23.75
CA LEU A 56 -36.11 -27.31 22.67
C LEU A 56 -35.03 -26.22 22.91
N LYS A 57 -33.88 -26.61 23.49
CA LYS A 57 -32.73 -25.72 23.76
C LYS A 57 -31.64 -25.93 22.71
N ASP A 58 -30.82 -24.90 22.49
CA ASP A 58 -29.66 -24.99 21.59
C ASP A 58 -28.70 -26.08 22.08
N SER A 59 -28.43 -27.05 21.19
CA SER A 59 -27.56 -28.19 21.44
C SER A 59 -26.30 -28.17 20.56
N ILE A 60 -26.06 -27.11 19.76
CA ILE A 60 -24.88 -27.04 18.86
C ILE A 60 -23.55 -27.41 19.54
N PRO A 61 -23.23 -26.91 20.76
CA PRO A 61 -21.98 -27.28 21.43
C PRO A 61 -21.90 -28.79 21.68
N LEU A 62 -23.00 -29.42 22.08
CA LEU A 62 -23.09 -30.87 22.29
C LEU A 62 -22.99 -31.61 20.95
N THR A 63 -23.66 -31.14 19.91
CA THR A 63 -23.58 -31.73 18.56
C THR A 63 -22.16 -31.70 18.00
N ARG A 64 -21.38 -30.62 18.24
CA ARG A 64 -19.96 -30.56 17.86
C ARG A 64 -19.10 -31.56 18.62
N ILE A 65 -19.33 -31.70 19.94
CA ILE A 65 -18.65 -32.72 20.75
C ILE A 65 -19.00 -34.13 20.24
N LEU A 66 -20.28 -34.37 19.91
CA LEU A 66 -20.74 -35.64 19.35
C LEU A 66 -20.04 -35.96 18.02
N PHE A 67 -19.90 -34.97 17.14
CA PHE A 67 -19.13 -35.12 15.90
C PHE A 67 -17.68 -35.52 16.18
N ASP A 68 -17.00 -34.83 17.10
CA ASP A 68 -15.60 -35.13 17.43
C ASP A 68 -15.44 -36.54 18.02
N GLU A 69 -16.35 -36.96 18.90
CA GLU A 69 -16.35 -38.32 19.46
C GLU A 69 -16.66 -39.39 18.38
N GLY A 70 -17.57 -39.10 17.44
CA GLY A 70 -17.86 -39.95 16.29
C GLY A 70 -16.64 -40.11 15.37
N VAL A 71 -15.92 -39.03 15.07
CA VAL A 71 -14.66 -39.06 14.29
C VAL A 71 -13.60 -39.90 14.98
N LYS A 72 -13.39 -39.69 16.29
CA LYS A 72 -12.43 -40.51 17.06
C LYS A 72 -12.83 -41.99 17.06
N ALA A 73 -14.13 -42.29 17.08
CA ALA A 73 -14.64 -43.66 17.11
C ALA A 73 -14.74 -44.30 15.72
N LYS A 74 -14.50 -43.52 14.65
CA LYS A 74 -14.72 -43.91 13.25
C LYS A 74 -16.15 -44.43 13.01
N ASN A 75 -17.13 -43.83 13.70
CA ASN A 75 -18.53 -44.22 13.57
C ASN A 75 -19.23 -43.30 12.56
N GLU A 76 -19.36 -43.75 11.31
CA GLU A 76 -19.95 -42.94 10.23
C GLU A 76 -21.41 -42.56 10.48
N TYR A 77 -22.20 -43.39 11.18
CA TYR A 77 -23.59 -43.06 11.54
C TYR A 77 -23.66 -41.82 12.44
N ILE A 78 -22.86 -41.79 13.51
CA ILE A 78 -22.81 -40.66 14.44
C ILE A 78 -22.25 -39.40 13.78
N ILE A 79 -21.26 -39.56 12.90
CA ILE A 79 -20.69 -38.45 12.13
C ILE A 79 -21.77 -37.84 11.23
N ALA A 80 -22.52 -38.67 10.48
CA ALA A 80 -23.59 -38.22 9.61
C ALA A 80 -24.73 -37.54 10.41
N ASP A 81 -25.17 -38.14 11.52
CA ASP A 81 -26.21 -37.58 12.39
C ASP A 81 -25.80 -36.21 12.98
N ALA A 82 -24.56 -36.08 13.47
CA ALA A 82 -24.07 -34.81 13.99
C ALA A 82 -23.96 -33.73 12.91
N LEU A 83 -23.44 -34.06 11.73
CA LEU A 83 -23.37 -33.13 10.60
C LEU A 83 -24.77 -32.70 10.13
N ARG A 84 -25.71 -33.65 10.06
CA ARG A 84 -27.13 -33.41 9.76
C ARG A 84 -27.71 -32.38 10.72
N LYS A 85 -27.57 -32.61 12.02
CA LYS A 85 -28.05 -31.69 13.07
C LYS A 85 -27.42 -30.30 12.99
N LEU A 86 -26.14 -30.20 12.65
CA LEU A 86 -25.44 -28.92 12.47
C LEU A 86 -25.98 -28.14 11.27
N ILE A 87 -26.16 -28.80 10.12
CA ILE A 87 -26.77 -28.20 8.93
C ILE A 87 -28.22 -27.80 9.22
N MET A 88 -28.95 -28.65 9.94
CA MET A 88 -30.34 -28.38 10.34
C MET A 88 -30.50 -27.22 11.31
N ASN A 89 -29.44 -26.79 11.98
CA ASN A 89 -29.46 -25.62 12.85
C ASN A 89 -29.26 -24.31 12.08
N ILE A 90 -28.81 -24.36 10.82
CA ILE A 90 -28.72 -23.18 9.95
C ILE A 90 -30.15 -22.73 9.63
N ASN A 91 -30.37 -21.41 9.66
CA ASN A 91 -31.65 -20.79 9.31
C ASN A 91 -32.17 -21.37 7.99
N ARG A 92 -33.44 -21.79 7.94
CA ARG A 92 -34.03 -22.44 6.76
C ARG A 92 -33.86 -21.60 5.49
N LYS A 93 -33.94 -20.27 5.57
CA LYS A 93 -33.74 -19.36 4.42
C LYS A 93 -32.29 -19.33 3.92
N GLU A 94 -31.34 -19.52 4.83
CA GLU A 94 -29.89 -19.47 4.52
C GLU A 94 -29.30 -20.86 4.27
N ARG A 95 -30.08 -21.93 4.42
CA ARG A 95 -29.66 -23.32 4.23
C ARG A 95 -29.63 -23.69 2.74
N VAL A 96 -28.81 -22.97 1.99
CA VAL A 96 -28.56 -23.18 0.57
C VAL A 96 -27.13 -23.67 0.35
N LEU A 97 -26.87 -24.34 -0.77
CA LEU A 97 -25.54 -24.90 -1.08
C LEU A 97 -24.42 -23.86 -1.21
N THR A 98 -24.77 -22.58 -1.40
CA THR A 98 -23.81 -21.46 -1.44
C THR A 98 -23.43 -20.93 -0.05
N ASN A 99 -24.07 -21.42 1.02
CA ASN A 99 -23.77 -20.98 2.38
C ASN A 99 -22.43 -21.56 2.86
N ASP A 100 -21.54 -20.71 3.38
CA ASP A 100 -20.21 -21.10 3.84
C ASP A 100 -20.23 -22.22 4.89
N SER A 101 -21.21 -22.22 5.80
CA SER A 101 -21.35 -23.26 6.83
C SER A 101 -21.81 -24.59 6.22
N VAL A 102 -22.73 -24.55 5.25
CA VAL A 102 -23.16 -25.76 4.52
C VAL A 102 -21.98 -26.34 3.74
N ILE A 103 -21.22 -25.50 3.02
CA ILE A 103 -20.01 -25.90 2.29
C ILE A 103 -18.98 -26.51 3.25
N TYR A 104 -18.79 -25.90 4.42
CA TYR A 104 -17.88 -26.41 5.44
C TYR A 104 -18.29 -27.81 5.94
N TYR A 105 -19.56 -28.03 6.25
CA TYR A 105 -20.06 -29.33 6.71
C TYR A 105 -20.04 -30.40 5.61
N LEU A 106 -20.30 -30.02 4.35
CA LEU A 106 -20.15 -30.93 3.20
C LEU A 106 -18.68 -31.35 3.00
N LYS A 107 -17.71 -30.45 3.20
CA LYS A 107 -16.28 -30.81 3.18
C LYS A 107 -15.90 -31.76 4.31
N LEU A 108 -16.50 -31.62 5.49
CA LEU A 108 -16.31 -32.58 6.58
C LEU A 108 -16.92 -33.94 6.25
N ALA A 109 -18.12 -33.97 5.67
CA ALA A 109 -18.73 -35.21 5.18
C ALA A 109 -17.85 -35.90 4.13
N ASP A 110 -17.31 -35.13 3.18
CA ASP A 110 -16.40 -35.64 2.13
C ASP A 110 -15.15 -36.32 2.70
N LYS A 111 -14.64 -35.80 3.82
CA LYS A 111 -13.45 -36.29 4.51
C LYS A 111 -13.70 -37.53 5.37
N TYR A 112 -14.86 -37.62 6.02
CA TYR A 112 -15.10 -38.60 7.09
C TYR A 112 -16.14 -39.67 6.77
N LEU A 113 -16.99 -39.47 5.76
CA LEU A 113 -17.98 -40.45 5.32
C LEU A 113 -17.51 -41.14 4.04
N THR A 114 -17.86 -42.41 3.87
CA THR A 114 -17.47 -43.19 2.68
C THR A 114 -18.65 -43.95 2.06
N GLY A 115 -18.44 -44.51 0.87
CA GLY A 115 -19.41 -45.40 0.20
C GLY A 115 -20.82 -44.81 0.05
N GLU A 116 -21.82 -45.66 0.32
CA GLU A 116 -23.23 -45.27 0.26
C GLU A 116 -23.63 -44.25 1.32
N ARG A 117 -22.98 -44.24 2.50
CA ARG A 117 -23.29 -43.31 3.58
C ARG A 117 -23.05 -41.88 3.19
N LYS A 118 -21.89 -41.63 2.55
CA LYS A 118 -21.58 -40.32 1.97
C LYS A 118 -22.62 -39.89 0.93
N LYS A 119 -22.99 -40.79 0.01
CA LYS A 119 -23.98 -40.49 -1.03
C LYS A 119 -25.36 -40.16 -0.42
N SER A 120 -25.82 -40.95 0.54
CA SER A 120 -27.06 -40.72 1.27
C SER A 120 -27.08 -39.36 1.97
N PHE A 121 -26.02 -39.04 2.71
CA PHE A 121 -25.91 -37.75 3.42
C PHE A 121 -25.90 -36.55 2.47
N ILE A 122 -25.14 -36.61 1.38
CA ILE A 122 -25.10 -35.52 0.39
C ILE A 122 -26.48 -35.32 -0.24
N THR A 123 -27.14 -36.41 -0.61
CA THR A 123 -28.50 -36.40 -1.17
C THR A 123 -29.46 -35.73 -0.20
N GLU A 124 -29.43 -36.09 1.08
CA GLU A 124 -30.23 -35.45 2.13
C GLU A 124 -30.04 -33.93 2.17
N VAL A 125 -28.79 -33.45 2.12
CA VAL A 125 -28.49 -32.00 2.12
C VAL A 125 -29.05 -31.34 0.87
N HIS A 126 -28.95 -32.00 -0.29
CA HIS A 126 -29.50 -31.50 -1.56
C HIS A 126 -31.04 -31.42 -1.53
N LEU A 127 -31.73 -32.45 -1.03
CA LEU A 127 -33.20 -32.43 -0.86
C LEU A 127 -33.63 -31.25 0.03
N LYS A 128 -32.85 -30.94 1.07
CA LYS A 128 -33.10 -29.78 1.95
C LYS A 128 -32.81 -28.44 1.29
N ASN A 129 -31.74 -28.34 0.51
CA ASN A 129 -31.45 -27.16 -0.29
C ASN A 129 -32.59 -26.89 -1.30
N ILE A 130 -33.03 -27.91 -2.05
CA ILE A 130 -34.16 -27.81 -2.98
C ILE A 130 -35.40 -27.29 -2.26
N ARG A 131 -35.72 -27.87 -1.09
CA ARG A 131 -36.87 -27.44 -0.29
C ARG A 131 -36.74 -25.99 0.16
N SER A 132 -35.57 -25.58 0.64
CA SER A 132 -35.29 -24.20 1.05
C SER A 132 -35.48 -23.22 -0.11
N ILE A 133 -34.94 -23.52 -1.29
CA ILE A 133 -35.09 -22.69 -2.49
C ILE A 133 -36.56 -22.50 -2.86
N VAL A 134 -37.36 -23.57 -2.77
CA VAL A 134 -38.79 -23.52 -3.12
C VAL A 134 -39.63 -22.81 -2.05
N ASP A 135 -39.36 -23.04 -0.76
CA ASP A 135 -40.11 -22.40 0.32
C ASP A 135 -39.89 -20.87 0.37
N TRP A 136 -38.73 -20.39 -0.08
CA TRP A 136 -38.31 -19.00 0.04
C TRP A 136 -38.04 -18.32 -1.31
N THR A 137 -38.63 -18.83 -2.40
CA THR A 137 -38.50 -18.18 -3.71
C THR A 137 -39.34 -16.92 -3.82
N ASP A 138 -38.73 -15.87 -4.37
CA ASP A 138 -39.40 -14.61 -4.71
C ASP A 138 -39.93 -14.60 -6.16
N ASN A 139 -39.53 -15.60 -6.95
CA ASN A 139 -39.89 -15.71 -8.35
C ASN A 139 -40.01 -17.19 -8.73
N GLU A 140 -41.24 -17.70 -8.65
CA GLU A 140 -41.57 -19.10 -8.95
C GLU A 140 -41.08 -19.50 -10.34
N GLY A 141 -41.22 -18.63 -11.35
CA GLY A 141 -40.78 -18.90 -12.72
C GLY A 141 -39.26 -19.12 -12.85
N GLN A 142 -38.46 -18.24 -12.22
CA GLN A 142 -37.00 -18.40 -12.20
C GLN A 142 -36.57 -19.64 -11.42
N THR A 143 -37.24 -19.95 -10.31
CA THR A 143 -36.95 -21.16 -9.53
C THR A 143 -37.28 -22.44 -10.30
N ILE A 144 -38.40 -22.47 -11.02
CA ILE A 144 -38.75 -23.58 -11.91
C ILE A 144 -37.69 -23.75 -12.99
N GLU A 145 -37.27 -22.67 -13.65
CA GLU A 145 -36.22 -22.71 -14.68
C GLU A 145 -34.89 -23.19 -14.10
N TYR A 146 -34.49 -22.67 -12.94
CA TYR A 146 -33.27 -23.06 -12.24
C TYR A 146 -33.25 -24.55 -11.89
N LEU A 147 -34.29 -25.05 -11.20
CA LEU A 147 -34.37 -26.45 -10.79
C LEU A 147 -34.49 -27.38 -11.99
N THR A 148 -35.26 -26.99 -13.02
CA THR A 148 -35.39 -27.78 -14.23
C THR A 148 -34.03 -27.86 -14.93
N LYS A 149 -33.38 -26.73 -15.18
CA LYS A 149 -32.09 -26.67 -15.89
C LYS A 149 -31.00 -27.44 -15.14
N MET A 150 -30.93 -27.30 -13.82
CA MET A 150 -29.93 -27.97 -13.00
C MET A 150 -30.03 -29.50 -13.06
N TYR A 151 -31.24 -30.05 -13.21
CA TYR A 151 -31.48 -31.50 -13.11
C TYR A 151 -31.99 -32.13 -14.41
N THR A 152 -31.99 -31.40 -15.54
CA THR A 152 -32.34 -31.93 -16.88
C THR A 152 -31.14 -32.00 -17.83
N ASP A 153 -29.94 -31.69 -17.36
CA ASP A 153 -28.72 -31.76 -18.17
C ASP A 153 -28.44 -33.22 -18.62
N PRO A 154 -28.33 -33.49 -19.93
CA PRO A 154 -28.05 -34.82 -20.46
C PRO A 154 -26.66 -35.37 -20.13
N GLU A 155 -25.69 -34.55 -19.67
CA GLU A 155 -24.32 -35.00 -19.37
C GLU A 155 -24.13 -35.59 -17.96
N GLU A 156 -25.09 -35.44 -17.03
CA GLU A 156 -24.97 -35.97 -15.67
C GLU A 156 -25.23 -37.49 -15.59
N ASN A 157 -24.62 -38.16 -14.61
CA ASN A 157 -24.60 -39.61 -14.44
C ASN A 157 -26.00 -40.19 -14.15
N GLN A 158 -26.81 -40.38 -15.19
CA GLN A 158 -28.21 -40.79 -15.11
C GLN A 158 -28.42 -42.17 -14.46
N GLU A 159 -27.36 -42.96 -14.33
CA GLU A 159 -27.40 -44.29 -13.69
C GLU A 159 -27.33 -44.22 -12.15
N ASP A 160 -26.86 -43.12 -11.54
CA ASP A 160 -26.77 -43.02 -10.08
C ASP A 160 -28.17 -42.84 -9.45
N ILE A 161 -28.55 -43.80 -8.60
CA ILE A 161 -29.85 -43.82 -7.92
C ILE A 161 -30.06 -42.58 -7.04
N TYR A 162 -29.00 -42.07 -6.39
CA TYR A 162 -29.07 -40.90 -5.52
C TYR A 162 -29.35 -39.63 -6.33
N PHE A 163 -28.66 -39.46 -7.46
CA PHE A 163 -28.94 -38.37 -8.39
C PHE A 163 -30.35 -38.46 -8.98
N GLN A 164 -30.83 -39.65 -9.32
CA GLN A 164 -32.22 -39.83 -9.76
C GLN A 164 -33.24 -39.43 -8.69
N ILE A 165 -32.96 -39.70 -7.40
CA ILE A 165 -33.81 -39.24 -6.29
C ILE A 165 -33.83 -37.71 -6.24
N GLU A 166 -32.68 -37.05 -6.28
CA GLU A 166 -32.58 -35.58 -6.27
C GLU A 166 -33.32 -34.95 -7.45
N ARG A 167 -33.08 -35.45 -8.66
CA ARG A 167 -33.72 -34.97 -9.89
C ARG A 167 -35.24 -35.06 -9.80
N ASN A 168 -35.77 -36.24 -9.47
CA ASN A 168 -37.22 -36.41 -9.41
C ASN A 168 -37.82 -35.57 -8.27
N TYR A 169 -37.13 -35.44 -7.14
CA TYR A 169 -37.58 -34.56 -6.06
C TYR A 169 -37.59 -33.08 -6.49
N ALA A 170 -36.53 -32.59 -7.14
CA ALA A 170 -36.44 -31.22 -7.67
C ALA A 170 -37.54 -30.92 -8.69
N LEU A 171 -37.76 -31.83 -9.65
CA LEU A 171 -38.80 -31.68 -10.67
C LEU A 171 -40.21 -31.75 -10.07
N GLY A 172 -40.43 -32.63 -9.09
CA GLY A 172 -41.68 -32.70 -8.33
C GLY A 172 -41.97 -31.38 -7.60
N MET A 173 -40.97 -30.86 -6.88
CA MET A 173 -41.04 -29.58 -6.19
C MET A 173 -41.30 -28.40 -7.15
N ALA A 174 -40.58 -28.31 -8.28
CA ALA A 174 -40.82 -27.30 -9.31
C ALA A 174 -42.24 -27.40 -9.91
N THR A 175 -42.74 -28.62 -10.11
CA THR A 175 -44.10 -28.85 -10.60
C THR A 175 -45.16 -28.35 -9.62
N THR A 176 -44.90 -28.43 -8.30
CA THR A 176 -45.83 -27.86 -7.30
C THR A 176 -45.95 -26.34 -7.36
N LEU A 177 -44.91 -25.65 -7.87
CA LEU A 177 -44.88 -24.19 -8.06
C LEU A 177 -45.49 -23.72 -9.39
N THR A 178 -45.81 -24.62 -10.32
CA THR A 178 -46.27 -24.21 -11.65
C THR A 178 -47.63 -23.52 -11.59
N ILE A 179 -47.83 -22.42 -12.30
CA ILE A 179 -49.13 -21.74 -12.34
C ILE A 179 -50.09 -22.58 -13.22
N SER A 180 -51.13 -23.17 -12.61
CA SER A 180 -52.23 -23.83 -13.34
C SER A 180 -53.59 -23.33 -12.86
N GLU A 181 -54.63 -23.59 -13.65
CA GLU A 181 -56.02 -23.19 -13.33
C GLU A 181 -56.50 -23.73 -11.98
N THR A 182 -55.96 -24.86 -11.50
CA THR A 182 -56.23 -25.39 -10.16
C THR A 182 -54.99 -25.98 -9.48
N ARG A 183 -54.74 -25.58 -8.23
CA ARG A 183 -53.64 -26.11 -7.39
C ARG A 183 -53.63 -27.64 -7.26
N ILE A 184 -54.77 -28.31 -7.45
CA ILE A 184 -54.92 -29.77 -7.42
C ILE A 184 -54.16 -30.43 -8.58
N GLU A 185 -54.22 -29.83 -9.77
CA GLU A 185 -53.59 -30.39 -10.98
C GLU A 185 -52.06 -30.34 -10.89
N ASN A 186 -51.51 -29.30 -10.25
CA ASN A 186 -50.07 -29.23 -9.94
C ASN A 186 -49.61 -30.38 -9.05
N TYR A 187 -50.33 -30.64 -7.94
CA TYR A 187 -49.98 -31.75 -7.04
C TYR A 187 -50.14 -33.11 -7.71
N LYS A 188 -51.12 -33.27 -8.61
CA LYS A 188 -51.31 -34.49 -9.41
C LYS A 188 -50.19 -34.71 -10.43
N ASN A 189 -49.67 -33.65 -11.03
CA ASN A 189 -48.51 -33.76 -11.93
C ASN A 189 -47.22 -34.01 -11.14
N ALA A 190 -47.06 -33.34 -9.99
CA ALA A 190 -45.94 -33.54 -9.08
C ALA A 190 -45.92 -34.96 -8.49
N SER A 191 -47.08 -35.58 -8.25
CA SER A 191 -47.17 -36.92 -7.67
C SER A 191 -46.47 -37.97 -8.51
N ARG A 192 -46.40 -37.83 -9.85
CA ARG A 192 -45.64 -38.74 -10.72
C ARG A 192 -44.14 -38.75 -10.43
N TYR A 193 -43.58 -37.58 -10.12
CA TYR A 193 -42.18 -37.47 -9.75
C TYR A 193 -41.94 -38.01 -8.34
N PHE A 194 -42.86 -37.75 -7.41
CA PHE A 194 -42.79 -38.27 -6.05
C PHE A 194 -43.01 -39.79 -5.97
N ASP A 195 -43.86 -40.37 -6.82
CA ASP A 195 -44.00 -41.81 -7.02
C ASP A 195 -42.62 -42.40 -7.38
N ARG A 196 -41.92 -41.76 -8.33
CA ARG A 196 -40.58 -42.20 -8.74
C ARG A 196 -39.54 -42.07 -7.62
N VAL A 197 -39.57 -40.98 -6.85
CA VAL A 197 -38.70 -40.82 -5.66
C VAL A 197 -38.95 -41.97 -4.69
N PHE A 198 -40.22 -42.27 -4.38
CA PHE A 198 -40.58 -43.34 -3.47
C PHE A 198 -40.11 -44.71 -3.96
N GLU A 199 -40.33 -45.04 -5.24
CA GLU A 199 -39.83 -46.27 -5.87
C GLU A 199 -38.30 -46.42 -5.78
N LEU A 200 -37.56 -45.34 -5.99
CA LEU A 200 -36.10 -45.35 -5.93
C LEU A 200 -35.61 -45.52 -4.49
N LEU A 201 -36.25 -44.86 -3.53
CA LEU A 201 -35.92 -44.99 -2.11
C LEU A 201 -36.14 -46.42 -1.60
N LEU A 202 -37.17 -47.12 -2.08
CA LEU A 202 -37.44 -48.52 -1.74
C LEU A 202 -36.39 -49.52 -2.29
N LYS A 203 -35.53 -49.11 -3.22
CA LYS A 203 -34.41 -49.94 -3.71
C LYS A 203 -33.15 -49.82 -2.86
N LEU A 204 -33.07 -48.82 -1.98
CA LEU A 204 -31.95 -48.65 -1.06
C LEU A 204 -32.08 -49.60 0.14
N SER A 205 -31.00 -49.76 0.90
CA SER A 205 -31.10 -50.41 2.21
C SER A 205 -32.06 -49.63 3.12
N VAL A 206 -32.72 -50.33 4.04
CA VAL A 206 -33.71 -49.75 4.97
C VAL A 206 -33.17 -48.51 5.68
N GLU A 207 -31.88 -48.54 6.04
CA GLU A 207 -31.20 -47.43 6.71
C GLU A 207 -31.19 -46.15 5.86
N HIS A 208 -30.62 -46.20 4.66
CA HIS A 208 -30.53 -45.02 3.79
C HIS A 208 -31.92 -44.61 3.28
N ALA A 209 -32.80 -45.57 3.04
CA ALA A 209 -34.18 -45.32 2.64
C ALA A 209 -34.91 -44.50 3.73
N ALA A 210 -34.82 -44.92 4.99
CA ALA A 210 -35.46 -44.21 6.11
C ALA A 210 -34.92 -42.79 6.27
N GLU A 211 -33.58 -42.61 6.27
CA GLU A 211 -32.94 -41.29 6.39
C GLU A 211 -33.42 -40.30 5.33
N LEU A 212 -33.47 -40.71 4.06
CA LEU A 212 -33.93 -39.86 2.97
C LEU A 212 -35.46 -39.67 2.97
N LEU A 213 -36.21 -40.71 3.32
CA LEU A 213 -37.66 -40.63 3.41
C LEU A 213 -38.11 -39.65 4.49
N PHE A 214 -37.44 -39.55 5.64
CA PHE A 214 -37.75 -38.51 6.64
C PHE A 214 -37.73 -37.09 6.06
N TRP A 215 -37.00 -36.87 4.97
CA TRP A 215 -36.90 -35.58 4.31
C TRP A 215 -37.80 -35.38 3.10
N ALA A 216 -38.10 -36.45 2.38
CA ALA A 216 -39.01 -36.39 1.24
C ALA A 216 -40.49 -36.58 1.64
N ASN A 217 -40.75 -37.25 2.77
CA ASN A 217 -42.06 -37.72 3.20
C ASN A 217 -43.13 -36.63 3.15
N ASP A 218 -42.89 -35.47 3.76
CA ASP A 218 -43.89 -34.39 3.82
C ASP A 218 -44.43 -34.02 2.43
N ASN A 219 -43.55 -33.95 1.42
CA ASN A 219 -43.94 -33.58 0.07
C ASN A 219 -44.64 -34.69 -0.69
N ILE A 220 -44.19 -35.93 -0.51
CA ILE A 220 -44.85 -37.11 -1.08
C ILE A 220 -46.27 -37.23 -0.50
N TYR A 221 -46.38 -37.15 0.83
CA TYR A 221 -47.65 -37.20 1.55
C TYR A 221 -48.59 -36.05 1.13
N LEU A 222 -48.10 -34.80 1.13
CA LEU A 222 -48.89 -33.65 0.70
C LEU A 222 -49.32 -33.76 -0.77
N ALA A 223 -48.49 -34.30 -1.65
CA ALA A 223 -48.85 -34.51 -3.05
C ALA A 223 -49.99 -35.51 -3.20
N TYR A 224 -49.93 -36.69 -2.57
CA TYR A 224 -51.01 -37.68 -2.63
C TYR A 224 -52.30 -37.16 -2.01
N LEU A 225 -52.19 -36.46 -0.88
CA LEU A 225 -53.34 -35.96 -0.16
C LEU A 225 -54.05 -34.82 -0.90
N ASN A 226 -53.31 -33.85 -1.47
CA ASN A 226 -53.89 -32.76 -2.24
C ASN A 226 -54.37 -33.18 -3.64
N SER A 227 -53.83 -34.27 -4.20
CA SER A 227 -54.33 -34.89 -5.43
C SER A 227 -55.53 -35.82 -5.20
N HIS A 228 -56.00 -35.96 -3.95
CA HIS A 228 -57.13 -36.82 -3.54
C HIS A 228 -56.91 -38.32 -3.85
N GLU A 229 -55.66 -38.78 -3.84
CA GLU A 229 -55.29 -40.18 -4.08
C GLU A 229 -55.27 -40.99 -2.76
N GLY A 230 -56.42 -41.08 -2.07
CA GLY A 230 -56.55 -41.74 -0.76
C GLY A 230 -55.90 -43.13 -0.65
N PRO A 231 -56.11 -44.05 -1.62
CA PRO A 231 -55.44 -45.36 -1.60
C PRO A 231 -53.91 -45.28 -1.63
N LYS A 232 -53.33 -44.33 -2.40
CA LYS A 232 -51.87 -44.12 -2.41
C LYS A 232 -51.39 -43.53 -1.09
N THR A 233 -52.13 -42.57 -0.52
CA THR A 233 -51.82 -41.99 0.80
C THR A 233 -51.71 -43.07 1.87
N VAL A 234 -52.72 -43.95 1.96
CA VAL A 234 -52.74 -45.05 2.92
C VAL A 234 -51.58 -46.03 2.68
N ALA A 235 -51.40 -46.50 1.44
CA ALA A 235 -50.33 -47.45 1.12
C ALA A 235 -48.93 -46.88 1.43
N PHE A 236 -48.73 -45.59 1.17
CA PHE A 236 -47.51 -44.88 1.49
C PHE A 236 -47.29 -44.80 3.02
N LEU A 237 -48.30 -44.41 3.80
CA LEU A 237 -48.19 -44.34 5.27
C LEU A 237 -47.93 -45.70 5.91
N GLU A 238 -48.61 -46.75 5.45
CA GLU A 238 -48.39 -48.13 5.92
C GLU A 238 -46.96 -48.59 5.63
N LYS A 239 -46.47 -48.30 4.42
CA LYS A 239 -45.09 -48.65 4.06
C LYS A 239 -44.06 -47.82 4.85
N MET A 240 -44.36 -46.56 5.12
CA MET A 240 -43.54 -45.71 5.98
C MET A 240 -43.47 -46.23 7.42
N MET A 241 -44.58 -46.74 7.95
CA MET A 241 -44.59 -47.39 9.28
C MET A 241 -43.72 -48.66 9.29
N ASP A 242 -43.84 -49.52 8.28
CA ASP A 242 -43.01 -50.72 8.13
C ASP A 242 -41.51 -50.38 8.09
N ILE A 243 -41.12 -49.39 7.29
CA ILE A 243 -39.72 -48.91 7.23
C ILE A 243 -39.28 -48.35 8.59
N LEU A 244 -40.13 -47.58 9.26
CA LEU A 244 -39.83 -46.97 10.56
C LEU A 244 -39.62 -48.01 11.66
N GLU A 245 -40.41 -49.08 11.66
CA GLU A 245 -40.25 -50.21 12.58
C GLU A 245 -38.90 -50.89 12.38
N HIS A 246 -38.52 -51.21 11.14
CA HIS A 246 -37.23 -51.82 10.84
C HIS A 246 -36.06 -50.88 11.17
N TYR A 247 -36.18 -49.59 10.85
CA TYR A 247 -35.16 -48.59 11.15
C TYR A 247 -34.93 -48.44 12.67
N ARG A 248 -36.02 -48.39 13.45
CA ARG A 248 -35.96 -48.34 14.91
C ARG A 248 -35.23 -49.53 15.52
N GLU A 249 -35.33 -50.69 14.89
CA GLU A 249 -34.72 -51.92 15.40
C GLU A 249 -33.20 -52.00 15.16
N MET A 250 -32.62 -51.09 14.38
CA MET A 250 -31.19 -51.07 14.07
C MET A 250 -30.33 -50.82 15.33
N PRO A 251 -29.18 -51.49 15.50
CA PRO A 251 -28.33 -51.37 16.68
C PRO A 251 -27.89 -49.94 17.01
N GLU A 252 -27.56 -49.16 15.98
CA GLU A 252 -27.12 -47.77 16.08
C GLU A 252 -28.26 -46.86 16.53
N VAL A 253 -29.47 -47.10 16.01
CA VAL A 253 -30.69 -46.34 16.30
C VAL A 253 -31.21 -46.66 17.70
N LYS A 254 -31.18 -47.93 18.12
CA LYS A 254 -31.60 -48.35 19.48
C LYS A 254 -30.82 -47.68 20.61
N LYS A 255 -29.58 -47.24 20.34
CA LYS A 255 -28.75 -46.53 21.32
C LYS A 255 -29.19 -45.08 21.53
N ASP A 256 -30.00 -44.53 20.62
CA ASP A 256 -30.61 -43.21 20.72
C ASP A 256 -32.00 -43.29 21.38
N ILE A 257 -32.00 -43.27 22.72
CA ILE A 257 -33.23 -43.47 23.51
C ILE A 257 -34.15 -42.24 23.44
N TYR A 258 -33.61 -41.08 23.09
CA TYR A 258 -34.33 -39.81 23.03
C TYR A 258 -34.69 -39.38 21.60
N GLN A 259 -34.64 -40.31 20.65
CA GLN A 259 -35.17 -40.08 19.31
C GLN A 259 -36.70 -40.02 19.35
N ASN A 260 -37.28 -38.99 18.72
CA ASN A 260 -38.72 -38.72 18.80
C ASN A 260 -39.54 -39.55 17.79
N PHE A 261 -39.42 -40.87 17.86
CA PHE A 261 -40.24 -41.79 17.03
C PHE A 261 -41.73 -41.68 17.37
N GLU A 262 -42.07 -41.41 18.63
CA GLU A 262 -43.46 -41.30 19.09
C GLU A 262 -44.23 -40.21 18.32
N TYR A 263 -43.57 -39.06 18.09
CA TYR A 263 -44.13 -38.00 17.26
C TYR A 263 -44.41 -38.48 15.84
N VAL A 264 -43.44 -39.12 15.18
CA VAL A 264 -43.59 -39.59 13.80
C VAL A 264 -44.70 -40.64 13.68
N TYR A 265 -44.75 -41.60 14.60
CA TYR A 265 -45.81 -42.60 14.64
C TYR A 265 -47.19 -41.95 14.80
N SER A 266 -47.32 -40.93 15.64
CA SER A 266 -48.61 -40.25 15.82
C SER A 266 -49.13 -39.62 14.53
N LEU A 267 -48.24 -39.09 13.68
CA LEU A 267 -48.62 -38.51 12.39
C LEU A 267 -49.09 -39.59 11.41
N TYR A 268 -48.40 -40.74 11.37
CA TYR A 268 -48.76 -41.84 10.47
C TYR A 268 -50.06 -42.52 10.90
N TYR A 269 -50.22 -42.81 12.19
CA TYR A 269 -51.46 -43.34 12.74
C TYR A 269 -52.63 -42.38 12.48
N MET A 270 -52.44 -41.08 12.71
CA MET A 270 -53.47 -40.07 12.43
C MET A 270 -53.84 -40.05 10.94
N GLY A 271 -52.84 -40.06 10.05
CA GLY A 271 -53.06 -40.07 8.61
C GLY A 271 -53.84 -41.30 8.14
N ILE A 272 -53.57 -42.49 8.68
CA ILE A 272 -54.33 -43.72 8.38
C ILE A 272 -55.74 -43.66 8.99
N ALA A 273 -55.89 -43.12 10.20
CA ALA A 273 -57.17 -42.98 10.88
C ALA A 273 -58.16 -42.08 10.11
N HIS A 274 -57.70 -41.21 9.21
CA HIS A 274 -58.59 -40.39 8.39
C HIS A 274 -59.30 -41.16 7.26
N PHE A 275 -58.98 -42.44 7.04
CA PHE A 275 -59.52 -43.22 5.91
C PHE A 275 -60.24 -44.54 6.32
N PRO A 276 -61.16 -44.56 7.30
CA PRO A 276 -61.94 -45.75 7.67
C PRO A 276 -62.70 -46.40 6.50
N SER A 277 -63.11 -45.63 5.49
CA SER A 277 -63.76 -46.15 4.28
C SER A 277 -62.83 -46.99 3.39
N LEU A 278 -61.51 -46.78 3.50
CA LEU A 278 -60.49 -47.51 2.72
C LEU A 278 -59.86 -48.66 3.51
N VAL A 279 -59.48 -48.41 4.78
CA VAL A 279 -58.75 -49.39 5.61
C VAL A 279 -59.65 -50.28 6.46
N GLY A 280 -60.95 -49.96 6.51
CA GLY A 280 -61.92 -50.57 7.40
C GLY A 280 -61.96 -49.88 8.76
N TYR A 281 -63.16 -49.84 9.34
CA TYR A 281 -63.44 -49.12 10.58
C TYR A 281 -62.55 -49.58 11.75
N GLU A 282 -62.41 -50.89 11.97
CA GLU A 282 -61.61 -51.47 13.06
C GLU A 282 -60.14 -51.00 13.03
N LYS A 283 -59.51 -51.06 11.84
CA LYS A 283 -58.10 -50.67 11.67
C LYS A 283 -57.92 -49.15 11.84
N ALA A 284 -58.80 -48.35 11.24
CA ALA A 284 -58.76 -46.90 11.40
C ALA A 284 -58.99 -46.48 12.86
N TYR A 285 -59.91 -47.14 13.56
CA TYR A 285 -60.20 -46.85 14.96
C TYR A 285 -59.02 -47.22 15.86
N HIS A 286 -58.37 -48.36 15.61
CA HIS A 286 -57.13 -48.72 16.31
C HIS A 286 -56.03 -47.65 16.12
N CYS A 287 -55.85 -47.15 14.90
CA CYS A 287 -54.90 -46.07 14.62
C CYS A 287 -55.29 -44.77 15.35
N LEU A 288 -56.59 -44.48 15.43
CA LEU A 288 -57.11 -43.34 16.17
C LEU A 288 -56.85 -43.45 17.68
N GLU A 289 -57.04 -44.62 18.29
CA GLU A 289 -56.72 -44.87 19.71
C GLU A 289 -55.23 -44.67 19.99
N LYS A 290 -54.35 -45.16 19.11
CA LYS A 290 -52.90 -44.94 19.22
C LYS A 290 -52.54 -43.46 19.12
N THR A 291 -53.18 -42.75 18.19
CA THR A 291 -53.03 -41.30 18.03
C THR A 291 -53.49 -40.55 19.29
N ASP A 292 -54.64 -40.92 19.85
CA ASP A 292 -55.19 -40.32 21.08
C ASP A 292 -54.24 -40.50 22.27
N GLU A 293 -53.74 -41.72 22.49
CA GLU A 293 -52.79 -42.03 23.56
C GLU A 293 -51.54 -41.12 23.48
N MET A 294 -50.96 -41.00 22.28
CA MET A 294 -49.73 -40.25 22.04
C MET A 294 -49.92 -38.73 22.12
N LEU A 295 -51.03 -38.21 21.60
CA LEU A 295 -51.31 -36.76 21.60
C LEU A 295 -51.71 -36.28 22.99
N ARG A 296 -52.48 -37.06 23.76
CA ARG A 296 -52.85 -36.70 25.15
C ARG A 296 -51.64 -36.67 26.08
N LYS A 297 -50.70 -37.60 25.93
CA LYS A 297 -49.43 -37.58 26.68
C LYS A 297 -48.64 -36.28 26.46
N ARG A 298 -48.74 -35.69 25.27
CA ARG A 298 -48.09 -34.42 24.93
C ARG A 298 -48.93 -33.18 25.26
N GLY A 299 -50.24 -33.33 25.41
CA GLY A 299 -51.18 -32.22 25.60
C GLY A 299 -51.69 -31.61 24.29
N GLU A 300 -51.53 -32.31 23.15
CA GLU A 300 -51.85 -31.81 21.80
C GLU A 300 -53.35 -31.95 21.49
N LEU A 301 -54.20 -31.30 22.29
CA LEU A 301 -55.65 -31.48 22.25
C LEU A 301 -56.27 -30.99 20.93
N LEU A 302 -55.72 -29.92 20.34
CA LEU A 302 -56.19 -29.38 19.06
C LEU A 302 -55.93 -30.36 17.91
N THR A 303 -54.71 -30.91 17.81
CA THR A 303 -54.35 -31.96 16.84
C THR A 303 -55.23 -33.19 17.01
N LEU A 304 -55.57 -33.53 18.26
CA LEU A 304 -56.46 -34.64 18.54
C LEU A 304 -57.88 -34.42 17.99
N TYR A 305 -58.43 -33.21 18.13
CA TYR A 305 -59.73 -32.89 17.54
C TYR A 305 -59.73 -32.97 16.02
N PHE A 306 -58.62 -32.60 15.38
CA PHE A 306 -58.42 -32.83 13.94
C PHE A 306 -58.39 -34.31 13.55
N ALA A 307 -57.77 -35.17 14.38
CA ALA A 307 -57.76 -36.62 14.13
C ALA A 307 -59.19 -37.21 14.17
N TYR A 308 -59.97 -36.84 15.19
CA TYR A 308 -61.34 -37.32 15.34
C TYR A 308 -62.30 -36.77 14.29
N GLU A 309 -62.18 -35.48 13.92
CA GLU A 309 -63.06 -34.89 12.91
C GLU A 309 -62.90 -35.57 11.54
N GLY A 310 -61.65 -35.85 11.14
CA GLY A 310 -61.33 -36.54 9.90
C GLY A 310 -61.84 -37.98 9.88
N PHE A 311 -61.59 -38.73 10.96
CA PHE A 311 -62.08 -40.11 11.11
C PHE A 311 -63.61 -40.20 10.97
N TYR A 312 -64.36 -39.40 11.73
CA TYR A 312 -65.82 -39.51 11.74
C TYR A 312 -66.46 -39.02 10.44
N GLU A 313 -65.83 -38.08 9.74
CA GLU A 313 -66.35 -37.61 8.46
C GLU A 313 -66.26 -38.69 7.37
N ASP A 314 -65.10 -39.34 7.25
CA ASP A 314 -64.91 -40.41 6.27
C ASP A 314 -65.72 -41.67 6.64
N ALA A 315 -65.90 -41.94 7.95
CA ALA A 315 -66.80 -42.99 8.43
C ALA A 315 -68.30 -42.69 8.18
N GLY A 316 -68.64 -41.50 7.67
CA GLY A 316 -70.02 -41.09 7.41
C GLY A 316 -70.82 -40.67 8.66
N ASN A 317 -70.18 -40.56 9.82
CA ASN A 317 -70.80 -40.05 11.04
C ASN A 317 -70.68 -38.52 11.12
N TYR A 318 -71.44 -37.84 10.26
CA TYR A 318 -71.37 -36.38 10.12
C TYR A 318 -71.74 -35.61 11.39
N ARG A 319 -72.56 -36.19 12.29
CA ARG A 319 -72.91 -35.55 13.57
C ARG A 319 -71.68 -35.42 14.49
N MET A 320 -70.92 -36.51 14.63
CA MET A 320 -69.68 -36.48 15.41
C MET A 320 -68.62 -35.61 14.73
N ALA A 321 -68.51 -35.68 13.40
CA ALA A 321 -67.58 -34.84 12.64
C ALA A 321 -67.86 -33.34 12.87
N ILE A 322 -69.12 -32.92 12.92
CA ILE A 322 -69.50 -31.53 13.23
C ILE A 322 -69.10 -31.16 14.67
N ALA A 323 -69.37 -32.01 15.66
CA ALA A 323 -69.04 -31.74 17.07
C ALA A 323 -67.52 -31.59 17.31
N TYR A 324 -66.69 -32.40 16.64
CA TYR A 324 -65.23 -32.23 16.70
C TYR A 324 -64.75 -30.99 15.93
N LYS A 325 -65.38 -30.62 14.81
CA LYS A 325 -65.11 -29.32 14.15
C LYS A 325 -65.45 -28.14 15.06
N ASP A 326 -66.55 -28.20 15.80
CA ASP A 326 -66.89 -27.18 16.82
C ASP A 326 -65.82 -27.11 17.91
N SER A 327 -65.27 -28.26 18.33
CA SER A 327 -64.17 -28.34 19.30
C SER A 327 -62.88 -27.70 18.76
N VAL A 328 -62.55 -27.93 17.48
CA VAL A 328 -61.44 -27.25 16.79
C VAL A 328 -61.64 -25.73 16.80
N ILE A 329 -62.80 -25.25 16.37
CA ILE A 329 -63.12 -23.81 16.32
C ILE A 329 -63.02 -23.19 17.72
N ASN A 330 -63.61 -23.81 18.73
CA ASN A 330 -63.58 -23.32 20.10
C ASN A 330 -62.16 -23.28 20.70
N THR A 331 -61.32 -24.26 20.35
CA THR A 331 -59.94 -24.35 20.86
C THR A 331 -59.01 -23.33 20.20
N MET A 332 -59.23 -23.03 18.92
CA MET A 332 -58.49 -21.98 18.20
C MET A 332 -58.80 -20.57 18.72
N GLY A 333 -59.95 -20.37 19.37
CA GLY A 333 -60.36 -19.09 19.93
C GLY A 333 -60.70 -18.04 18.87
N ASN A 334 -60.79 -16.78 19.30
CA ASN A 334 -61.22 -15.65 18.48
C ASN A 334 -60.03 -14.78 18.01
N GLU A 335 -58.84 -15.37 17.85
CA GLU A 335 -57.67 -14.62 17.36
C GLU A 335 -57.84 -14.27 15.88
N ASN A 336 -57.63 -12.99 15.53
CA ASN A 336 -57.74 -12.48 14.16
C ASN A 336 -56.42 -12.61 13.37
N THR A 337 -55.68 -13.71 13.55
CA THR A 337 -54.52 -13.98 12.69
C THR A 337 -54.98 -14.59 11.37
N ALA A 338 -54.27 -14.34 10.27
CA ALA A 338 -54.62 -14.88 8.95
C ALA A 338 -54.79 -16.41 8.99
N ILE A 339 -53.89 -17.10 9.71
CA ILE A 339 -53.93 -18.55 9.90
C ILE A 339 -55.20 -18.98 10.64
N VAL A 340 -55.51 -18.39 11.80
CA VAL A 340 -56.70 -18.77 12.59
C VAL A 340 -57.98 -18.51 11.81
N LEU A 341 -58.06 -17.37 11.09
CA LEU A 341 -59.19 -17.05 10.23
C LEU A 341 -59.33 -18.06 9.08
N ALA A 342 -58.23 -18.46 8.44
CA ALA A 342 -58.24 -19.43 7.35
C ALA A 342 -58.65 -20.84 7.82
N VAL A 343 -58.14 -21.30 8.97
CA VAL A 343 -58.54 -22.56 9.60
C VAL A 343 -60.03 -22.53 9.90
N THR A 344 -60.48 -21.52 10.64
CA THR A 344 -61.86 -21.41 11.10
C THR A 344 -62.83 -21.27 9.93
N SER A 345 -62.51 -20.45 8.92
CA SER A 345 -63.26 -20.34 7.67
C SER A 345 -63.38 -21.72 7.00
N SER A 346 -62.26 -22.44 6.83
CA SER A 346 -62.29 -23.78 6.25
C SER A 346 -63.13 -24.76 7.07
N MET A 347 -63.11 -24.70 8.40
CA MET A 347 -63.93 -25.56 9.24
C MET A 347 -65.43 -25.31 9.04
N TYR A 348 -65.87 -24.05 8.95
CA TYR A 348 -67.27 -23.72 8.67
C TYR A 348 -67.74 -24.22 7.31
N LYS A 349 -66.88 -24.14 6.28
CA LYS A 349 -67.17 -24.72 4.96
C LYS A 349 -67.37 -26.24 5.02
N GLU A 350 -66.51 -26.95 5.75
CA GLU A 350 -66.64 -28.40 5.89
C GLU A 350 -67.85 -28.78 6.78
N GLN A 351 -68.20 -27.98 7.79
CA GLN A 351 -69.45 -28.14 8.54
C GLN A 351 -70.67 -27.99 7.63
N ALA A 352 -70.70 -26.98 6.76
CA ALA A 352 -71.80 -26.79 5.80
C ALA A 352 -72.00 -28.02 4.92
N LYS A 353 -70.91 -28.63 4.44
CA LYS A 353 -70.97 -29.91 3.68
C LYS A 353 -71.51 -31.05 4.52
N CYS A 354 -71.09 -31.18 5.79
CA CYS A 354 -71.59 -32.21 6.71
C CYS A 354 -73.09 -32.06 6.97
N TYR A 355 -73.58 -30.84 7.22
CA TYR A 355 -75.01 -30.57 7.38
C TYR A 355 -75.81 -30.88 6.09
N ALA A 356 -75.27 -30.52 4.92
CA ALA A 356 -75.89 -30.85 3.64
C ALA A 356 -76.00 -32.37 3.42
N ARG A 357 -74.98 -33.16 3.83
CA ARG A 357 -75.02 -34.64 3.80
C ARG A 357 -76.05 -35.23 4.76
N LEU A 358 -76.37 -34.52 5.85
CA LEU A 358 -77.45 -34.85 6.78
C LEU A 358 -78.83 -34.35 6.34
N HIS A 359 -78.93 -33.73 5.16
CA HIS A 359 -80.14 -33.06 4.64
C HIS A 359 -80.65 -31.90 5.51
N ASP A 360 -79.81 -31.35 6.38
CA ASP A 360 -80.10 -30.16 7.18
C ASP A 360 -79.64 -28.90 6.43
N TYR A 361 -80.39 -28.54 5.39
CA TYR A 361 -80.02 -27.43 4.50
C TYR A 361 -80.05 -26.06 5.19
N LYS A 362 -80.82 -25.92 6.27
CA LYS A 362 -80.88 -24.67 7.04
C LYS A 362 -79.54 -24.42 7.75
N ASN A 363 -79.07 -25.38 8.55
CA ASN A 363 -77.78 -25.25 9.20
C ASN A 363 -76.63 -25.23 8.19
N ALA A 364 -76.74 -25.96 7.08
CA ALA A 364 -75.75 -25.90 6.00
C ALA A 364 -75.61 -24.48 5.42
N TYR A 365 -76.73 -23.80 5.18
CA TYR A 365 -76.75 -22.41 4.71
C TYR A 365 -76.16 -21.44 5.75
N GLU A 366 -76.59 -21.54 7.01
CA GLU A 366 -76.08 -20.70 8.10
C GLU A 366 -74.55 -20.81 8.26
N ARG A 367 -73.99 -22.03 8.15
CA ARG A 367 -72.53 -22.23 8.19
C ARG A 367 -71.81 -21.69 6.96
N MET A 368 -72.45 -21.75 5.78
CA MET A 368 -71.89 -21.17 4.55
C MET A 368 -71.84 -19.64 4.62
N GLU A 369 -72.86 -19.00 5.20
CA GLU A 369 -72.88 -17.54 5.39
C GLU A 369 -71.73 -17.07 6.30
N VAL A 370 -71.46 -17.83 7.38
CA VAL A 370 -70.30 -17.58 8.25
C VAL A 370 -68.98 -17.79 7.50
N TYR A 371 -68.88 -18.84 6.68
CA TYR A 371 -67.71 -19.08 5.83
C TYR A 371 -67.44 -17.89 4.90
N ASP A 372 -68.46 -17.40 4.18
CA ASP A 372 -68.31 -16.29 3.24
C ASP A 372 -67.90 -14.99 3.94
N SER A 373 -68.48 -14.70 5.10
CA SER A 373 -68.07 -13.55 5.93
C SER A 373 -66.63 -13.64 6.44
N LEU A 374 -66.19 -14.83 6.86
CA LEU A 374 -64.80 -15.04 7.30
C LEU A 374 -63.83 -15.04 6.12
N ARG A 375 -64.24 -15.50 4.95
CA ARG A 375 -63.39 -15.54 3.76
C ARG A 375 -62.96 -14.14 3.32
N GLU A 376 -63.85 -13.16 3.40
CA GLU A 376 -63.50 -11.76 3.15
C GLU A 376 -62.41 -11.28 4.12
N LYS A 377 -62.57 -11.59 5.42
CA LYS A 377 -61.55 -11.26 6.44
C LYS A 377 -60.22 -11.98 6.23
N VAL A 378 -60.24 -13.21 5.72
CA VAL A 378 -59.01 -13.95 5.36
C VAL A 378 -58.27 -13.23 4.24
N VAL A 379 -58.97 -12.83 3.17
CA VAL A 379 -58.37 -12.10 2.05
C VAL A 379 -57.80 -10.76 2.51
N ASP A 380 -58.51 -10.04 3.37
CA ASP A 380 -58.04 -8.78 3.94
C ASP A 380 -56.80 -8.97 4.84
N ALA A 381 -56.82 -9.98 5.71
CA ALA A 381 -55.70 -10.30 6.59
C ALA A 381 -54.45 -10.72 5.79
N GLU A 382 -54.61 -11.63 4.82
CA GLU A 382 -53.53 -12.06 3.92
C GLU A 382 -52.97 -10.88 3.12
N SER A 383 -53.83 -10.01 2.60
CA SER A 383 -53.41 -8.81 1.86
C SER A 383 -52.66 -7.82 2.75
N SER A 384 -53.09 -7.65 4.01
CA SER A 384 -52.43 -6.77 4.98
C SER A 384 -51.06 -7.33 5.41
N GLU A 385 -50.97 -8.64 5.63
CA GLU A 385 -49.71 -9.32 5.97
C GLU A 385 -48.72 -9.24 4.82
N LEU A 386 -49.16 -9.52 3.59
CA LEU A 386 -48.36 -9.37 2.38
C LEU A 386 -47.86 -7.94 2.18
N ARG A 387 -48.69 -6.93 2.46
CA ARG A 387 -48.25 -5.51 2.42
C ARG A 387 -47.19 -5.22 3.48
N ALA A 388 -47.39 -5.67 4.71
CA ALA A 388 -46.42 -5.46 5.79
C ALA A 388 -45.07 -6.15 5.48
N GLU A 389 -45.11 -7.34 4.88
CA GLU A 389 -43.91 -8.05 4.41
C GLU A 389 -43.23 -7.27 3.28
N MET A 390 -43.99 -6.80 2.29
CA MET A 390 -43.48 -5.97 1.18
C MET A 390 -42.84 -4.67 1.67
N ASP A 391 -43.46 -3.98 2.65
CA ASP A 391 -42.91 -2.76 3.24
C ASP A 391 -41.60 -3.05 4.00
N THR A 392 -41.59 -4.10 4.84
CA THR A 392 -40.39 -4.53 5.56
C THR A 392 -39.26 -4.88 4.57
N ARG A 393 -39.60 -5.56 3.48
CA ARG A 393 -38.65 -5.95 2.44
C ARG A 393 -38.13 -4.75 1.66
N TYR A 394 -39.00 -3.79 1.36
CA TYR A 394 -38.61 -2.52 0.75
C TYR A 394 -37.62 -1.77 1.63
N ASP A 395 -37.90 -1.65 2.93
CA ASP A 395 -37.01 -1.01 3.90
C ASP A 395 -35.66 -1.72 4.00
N LEU A 396 -35.66 -3.07 4.05
CA LEU A 396 -34.44 -3.87 4.04
C LEU A 396 -33.60 -3.65 2.78
N ASN A 397 -34.20 -3.73 1.59
CA ASN A 397 -33.52 -3.50 0.33
C ASN A 397 -32.98 -2.06 0.24
N HIS A 398 -33.74 -1.08 0.73
CA HIS A 398 -33.30 0.30 0.80
C HIS A 398 -32.07 0.47 1.72
N LEU A 399 -32.09 -0.16 2.89
CA LEU A 399 -30.95 -0.18 3.82
C LEU A 399 -29.72 -0.88 3.23
N GLU A 400 -29.90 -1.98 2.51
CA GLU A 400 -28.81 -2.66 1.79
C GLU A 400 -28.18 -1.76 0.73
N LEU A 401 -29.01 -1.11 -0.10
CA LEU A 401 -28.55 -0.14 -1.09
C LEU A 401 -27.82 1.05 -0.47
N GLU A 402 -28.30 1.56 0.67
CA GLU A 402 -27.63 2.63 1.40
C GLU A 402 -26.27 2.17 1.96
N LYS A 403 -26.22 0.96 2.53
CA LYS A 403 -24.97 0.33 2.99
C LYS A 403 -23.97 0.14 1.85
N GLU A 404 -24.41 -0.32 0.68
CA GLU A 404 -23.55 -0.42 -0.51
C GLU A 404 -23.03 0.94 -0.96
N ARG A 405 -23.87 1.97 -0.98
CA ARG A 405 -23.45 3.34 -1.29
C ARG A 405 -22.42 3.87 -0.28
N LEU A 406 -22.62 3.63 1.02
CA LEU A 406 -21.69 4.03 2.08
C LEU A 406 -20.37 3.27 1.99
N THR A 407 -20.39 1.96 1.74
CA THR A 407 -19.15 1.19 1.56
C THR A 407 -18.38 1.61 0.31
N SER A 408 -19.08 1.93 -0.79
CA SER A 408 -18.48 2.51 -1.99
C SER A 408 -17.84 3.88 -1.71
N ARG A 409 -18.53 4.78 -1.01
CA ARG A 409 -17.97 6.07 -0.56
C ARG A 409 -16.74 5.88 0.34
N ASN A 410 -16.80 4.97 1.31
CA ASN A 410 -15.67 4.67 2.19
C ASN A 410 -14.47 4.13 1.41
N ARG A 411 -14.68 3.28 0.40
CA ARG A 411 -13.61 2.83 -0.51
C ARG A 411 -13.00 4.01 -1.29
N GLN A 412 -13.83 4.92 -1.82
CA GLN A 412 -13.36 6.12 -2.51
C GLN A 412 -12.52 7.04 -1.59
N ILE A 413 -13.01 7.29 -0.38
CA ILE A 413 -12.27 8.07 0.63
C ILE A 413 -10.94 7.38 0.96
N GLY A 414 -10.93 6.05 1.12
CA GLY A 414 -9.73 5.26 1.32
C GLY A 414 -8.70 5.43 0.20
N PHE A 415 -9.13 5.33 -1.06
CA PHE A 415 -8.26 5.56 -2.22
C PHE A 415 -7.70 6.98 -2.28
N LEU A 416 -8.53 7.99 -2.00
CA LEU A 416 -8.09 9.39 -1.95
C LEU A 416 -7.06 9.61 -0.82
N SER A 417 -7.29 9.01 0.35
CA SER A 417 -6.40 9.11 1.50
C SER A 417 -5.04 8.48 1.22
N ILE A 418 -5.00 7.28 0.62
CA ILE A 418 -3.76 6.61 0.23
C ILE A 418 -3.01 7.43 -0.84
N SER A 419 -3.73 7.95 -1.84
CA SER A 419 -3.14 8.78 -2.90
C SER A 419 -2.52 10.06 -2.34
N PHE A 420 -3.19 10.69 -1.37
CA PHE A 420 -2.67 11.88 -0.68
C PHE A 420 -1.38 11.60 0.10
N VAL A 421 -1.32 10.49 0.84
CA VAL A 421 -0.11 10.06 1.57
C VAL A 421 1.04 9.80 0.61
N LEU A 422 0.80 9.09 -0.51
CA LEU A 422 1.80 8.85 -1.55
C LEU A 422 2.35 10.16 -2.14
N LEU A 423 1.47 11.12 -2.42
CA LEU A 423 1.88 12.42 -2.95
C LEU A 423 2.77 13.19 -1.96
N LEU A 424 2.42 13.17 -0.68
CA LEU A 424 3.28 13.74 0.38
C LEU A 424 4.65 13.04 0.47
N SER A 425 4.70 11.71 0.36
CA SER A 425 5.96 10.97 0.35
C SER A 425 6.84 11.32 -0.86
N ILE A 426 6.26 11.50 -2.04
CA ILE A 426 7.00 11.92 -3.24
C ILE A 426 7.55 13.34 -3.07
N VAL A 427 6.72 14.28 -2.60
CA VAL A 427 7.14 15.67 -2.34
C VAL A 427 8.27 15.71 -1.30
N TRP A 428 8.14 14.92 -0.23
CA TRP A 428 9.20 14.77 0.78
C TRP A 428 10.50 14.24 0.16
N GLY A 429 10.42 13.19 -0.66
CA GLY A 429 11.58 12.62 -1.35
C GLY A 429 12.29 13.61 -2.28
N ILE A 430 11.52 14.42 -3.03
CA ILE A 430 12.06 15.48 -3.88
C ILE A 430 12.76 16.56 -3.04
N SER A 431 12.11 17.00 -1.95
CA SER A 431 12.68 17.99 -1.03
C SER A 431 14.02 17.52 -0.45
N GLN A 432 14.09 16.28 0.03
CA GLN A 432 15.33 15.67 0.55
C GLN A 432 16.42 15.61 -0.53
N ARG A 433 16.06 15.25 -1.78
CA ARG A 433 17.02 15.21 -2.89
C ARG A 433 17.57 16.59 -3.23
N ILE A 434 16.74 17.63 -3.22
CA ILE A 434 17.17 19.02 -3.43
C ILE A 434 18.12 19.45 -2.30
N HIS A 435 17.77 19.13 -1.04
CA HIS A 435 18.59 19.46 0.11
C HIS A 435 19.98 18.82 0.06
N LEU A 436 20.05 17.51 -0.28
CA LEU A 436 21.31 16.80 -0.47
C LEU A 436 22.17 17.40 -1.58
N ASN A 437 21.55 17.78 -2.70
CA ASN A 437 22.28 18.42 -3.79
C ASN A 437 22.82 19.80 -3.39
N LYS A 438 22.07 20.57 -2.59
CA LYS A 438 22.54 21.85 -2.05
C LYS A 438 23.74 21.66 -1.12
N LEU A 439 23.67 20.68 -0.22
CA LEU A 439 24.78 20.35 0.68
C LEU A 439 26.05 19.97 -0.10
N LYS A 440 25.93 19.15 -1.16
CA LYS A 440 27.06 18.80 -2.01
C LYS A 440 27.67 20.01 -2.73
N ARG A 441 26.84 20.95 -3.21
CA ARG A 441 27.33 22.19 -3.84
C ARG A 441 28.08 23.06 -2.86
N MET A 442 27.50 23.30 -1.68
CA MET A 442 28.16 24.06 -0.61
C MET A 442 29.50 23.43 -0.19
N GLN A 443 29.56 22.09 -0.10
CA GLN A 443 30.80 21.39 0.23
C GLN A 443 31.87 21.61 -0.85
N LYS A 444 31.49 21.58 -2.12
CA LYS A 444 32.40 21.84 -3.24
C LYS A 444 32.91 23.29 -3.23
N GLU A 445 32.01 24.26 -3.07
CA GLU A 445 32.36 25.69 -2.98
C GLU A 445 33.30 25.98 -1.80
N LEU A 446 33.06 25.33 -0.65
CA LEU A 446 33.92 25.44 0.53
C LEU A 446 35.33 24.92 0.24
N LEU A 447 35.44 23.80 -0.48
CA LEU A 447 36.74 23.20 -0.81
C LEU A 447 37.53 24.11 -1.78
N GLU A 448 36.89 24.61 -2.83
CA GLU A 448 37.49 25.53 -3.80
C GLU A 448 37.93 26.84 -3.11
N SER A 449 37.11 27.38 -2.20
CA SER A 449 37.48 28.57 -1.43
C SER A 449 38.68 28.32 -0.51
N ASN A 450 38.80 27.13 0.07
CA ASN A 450 39.92 26.78 0.95
C ASN A 450 41.23 26.66 0.16
N GLU A 451 41.18 26.04 -1.02
CA GLU A 451 42.33 25.96 -1.93
C GLU A 451 42.82 27.36 -2.36
N GLU A 452 41.91 28.28 -2.67
CA GLU A 452 42.31 29.66 -3.03
C GLU A 452 42.91 30.40 -1.82
N VAL A 453 42.36 30.22 -0.62
CA VAL A 453 42.93 30.81 0.62
C VAL A 453 44.36 30.29 0.85
N LEU A 454 44.60 28.99 0.68
CA LEU A 454 45.93 28.40 0.81
C LEU A 454 46.90 29.00 -0.22
N ARG A 455 46.49 29.08 -1.49
CA ARG A 455 47.31 29.66 -2.57
C ARG A 455 47.67 31.13 -2.30
N GLN A 456 46.72 31.92 -1.80
CA GLN A 456 46.97 33.31 -1.43
C GLN A 456 47.91 33.43 -0.23
N SER A 457 47.76 32.55 0.77
CA SER A 457 48.65 32.49 1.93
C SER A 457 50.09 32.19 1.51
N GLU A 458 50.31 31.23 0.61
CA GLU A 458 51.64 30.89 0.09
C GLU A 458 52.30 32.08 -0.63
N LYS A 459 51.55 32.76 -1.52
CA LYS A 459 52.04 33.97 -2.20
C LYS A 459 52.40 35.10 -1.24
N ALA A 460 51.57 35.31 -0.22
CA ALA A 460 51.83 36.33 0.80
C ALA A 460 53.12 36.00 1.57
N GLN A 461 53.33 34.73 1.93
CA GLN A 461 54.52 34.29 2.64
C GLN A 461 55.80 34.45 1.79
N GLU A 462 55.72 34.18 0.49
CA GLU A 462 56.84 34.39 -0.44
C GLU A 462 57.20 35.88 -0.57
N SER A 463 56.18 36.75 -0.72
CA SER A 463 56.36 38.20 -0.78
C SER A 463 57.01 38.76 0.50
N GLU A 464 56.59 38.28 1.68
CA GLU A 464 57.20 38.68 2.96
C GLU A 464 58.67 38.28 3.07
N LYS A 465 59.04 37.08 2.58
CA LYS A 465 60.45 36.65 2.53
C LYS A 465 61.29 37.57 1.64
N MET A 466 60.81 37.91 0.44
CA MET A 466 61.52 38.81 -0.48
C MET A 466 61.68 40.22 0.10
N LYS A 467 60.63 40.75 0.74
CA LYS A 467 60.66 42.06 1.40
C LYS A 467 61.68 42.09 2.53
N THR A 468 61.74 41.04 3.35
CA THR A 468 62.71 40.92 4.45
C THR A 468 64.14 40.86 3.94
N ALA A 469 64.41 40.09 2.88
CA ALA A 469 65.73 40.02 2.26
C ALA A 469 66.18 41.39 1.72
N PHE A 470 65.28 42.14 1.08
CA PHE A 470 65.57 43.48 0.55
C PHE A 470 65.98 44.49 1.64
N ILE A 471 65.23 44.54 2.74
CA ILE A 471 65.53 45.46 3.86
C ILE A 471 66.92 45.15 4.44
N ASN A 472 67.26 43.87 4.60
CA ASN A 472 68.55 43.47 5.14
C ASN A 472 69.73 43.91 4.25
N SER A 473 69.62 43.73 2.93
CA SER A 473 70.65 44.19 1.98
C SER A 473 70.81 45.72 2.01
N MET A 474 69.71 46.47 2.09
CA MET A 474 69.75 47.93 2.20
C MET A 474 70.48 48.42 3.46
N CYS A 475 70.20 47.81 4.60
CA CYS A 475 70.88 48.17 5.85
C CYS A 475 72.40 47.97 5.75
N HIS A 476 72.85 46.98 4.98
CA HIS A 476 74.27 46.72 4.79
C HIS A 476 74.95 47.80 3.93
N GLU A 477 74.37 48.14 2.77
CA GLU A 477 74.93 49.16 1.86
C GLU A 477 74.88 50.57 2.44
N ILE A 478 73.92 50.89 3.32
CA ILE A 478 73.88 52.19 4.04
C ILE A 478 74.96 52.25 5.13
N ARG A 479 75.21 51.14 5.84
CA ARG A 479 76.13 51.11 6.99
C ARG A 479 77.57 51.41 6.56
N THR A 480 78.01 50.92 5.40
CA THR A 480 79.39 51.08 4.91
C THR A 480 79.81 52.55 4.72
N PRO A 481 79.13 53.39 3.91
CA PRO A 481 79.49 54.80 3.77
C PRO A 481 79.25 55.59 5.05
N LEU A 482 78.22 55.26 5.83
CA LEU A 482 77.97 55.92 7.12
C LEU A 482 79.12 55.69 8.12
N ASN A 483 79.64 54.46 8.18
CA ASN A 483 80.79 54.13 9.01
C ASN A 483 82.05 54.83 8.53
N ALA A 484 82.26 54.96 7.21
CA ALA A 484 83.37 55.71 6.64
C ALA A 484 83.28 57.22 7.00
N ILE A 485 82.10 57.84 6.86
CA ILE A 485 81.85 59.23 7.27
C ILE A 485 82.17 59.42 8.75
N ASN A 486 81.62 58.57 9.63
CA ASN A 486 81.91 58.66 11.07
C ASN A 486 83.40 58.43 11.37
N GLY A 487 84.04 57.46 10.70
CA GLY A 487 85.46 57.15 10.86
C GLY A 487 86.35 58.34 10.51
N PHE A 488 86.24 58.87 9.28
CA PHE A 488 87.04 60.01 8.84
C PHE A 488 86.69 61.30 9.59
N SER A 489 85.44 61.49 10.01
CA SER A 489 85.05 62.62 10.87
C SER A 489 85.72 62.55 12.24
N ASN A 490 85.82 61.35 12.84
CA ASN A 490 86.54 61.15 14.09
C ASN A 490 88.05 61.38 13.92
N LEU A 491 88.66 60.92 12.81
CA LEU A 491 90.08 61.13 12.52
C LEU A 491 90.41 62.62 12.27
N LEU A 492 89.49 63.41 11.73
CA LEU A 492 89.66 64.87 11.64
C LEU A 492 89.80 65.53 13.02
N LEU A 493 89.03 65.05 13.99
CA LEU A 493 89.00 65.55 15.38
C LEU A 493 90.19 65.07 16.24
N ASP A 494 90.96 64.08 15.77
CA ASP A 494 92.08 63.52 16.52
C ASP A 494 93.35 64.38 16.37
N GLU A 495 93.79 65.02 17.46
CA GLU A 495 94.97 65.91 17.48
C GLU A 495 96.32 65.18 17.30
N THR A 496 96.33 63.84 17.33
CA THR A 496 97.57 63.03 17.19
C THR A 496 97.95 62.71 15.74
N ILE A 497 97.06 63.00 14.78
CA ILE A 497 97.27 62.74 13.35
C ILE A 497 97.89 63.96 12.67
N ASP A 498 98.93 63.72 11.87
CA ASP A 498 99.67 64.76 11.15
C ASP A 498 98.79 65.55 10.17
N ALA A 499 99.10 66.84 10.02
CA ALA A 499 98.32 67.78 9.23
C ALA A 499 98.30 67.41 7.73
N GLU A 500 99.38 66.82 7.20
CA GLU A 500 99.45 66.35 5.81
C GLU A 500 98.48 65.18 5.54
N CYS A 501 98.32 64.25 6.49
CA CYS A 501 97.38 63.14 6.36
C CYS A 501 95.91 63.59 6.42
N LYS A 502 95.60 64.69 7.11
CA LYS A 502 94.23 65.20 7.27
C LYS A 502 93.67 65.89 6.03
N VAL A 503 94.51 66.23 5.05
CA VAL A 503 94.09 66.97 3.84
C VAL A 503 93.09 66.18 2.99
N GLU A 504 93.21 64.85 2.96
CA GLU A 504 92.35 63.98 2.15
C GLU A 504 91.02 63.60 2.83
N PHE A 505 90.90 63.75 4.16
CA PHE A 505 89.71 63.29 4.91
C PHE A 505 88.42 64.06 4.58
N PRO A 506 88.41 65.40 4.44
CA PRO A 506 87.20 66.12 4.04
C PRO A 506 86.67 65.65 2.68
N GLU A 507 87.58 65.34 1.74
CA GLU A 507 87.21 64.81 0.43
C GLU A 507 86.59 63.42 0.56
N LEU A 508 87.18 62.52 1.37
CA LEU A 508 86.63 61.19 1.62
C LEU A 508 85.26 61.24 2.31
N ILE A 509 85.04 62.17 3.25
CA ILE A 509 83.73 62.39 3.88
C ILE A 509 82.71 62.87 2.84
N GLN A 510 83.08 63.84 2.01
CA GLN A 510 82.20 64.36 0.96
C GLN A 510 81.83 63.27 -0.05
N GLN A 511 82.81 62.50 -0.53
CA GLN A 511 82.59 61.38 -1.45
C GLN A 511 81.65 60.32 -0.87
N ASN A 512 81.79 59.95 0.42
CA ASN A 512 80.91 58.99 1.07
C ASN A 512 79.52 59.57 1.36
N THR A 513 79.41 60.88 1.61
CA THR A 513 78.13 61.58 1.77
C THR A 513 77.37 61.58 0.45
N ASP A 514 78.03 61.92 -0.65
CA ASP A 514 77.43 61.89 -1.99
C ASP A 514 77.04 60.47 -2.43
N LEU A 515 77.81 59.46 -2.00
CA LEU A 515 77.45 58.05 -2.21
C LEU A 515 76.20 57.65 -1.41
N LEU A 516 76.10 58.05 -0.15
CA LEU A 516 74.93 57.77 0.70
C LEU A 516 73.67 58.48 0.19
N THR A 517 73.79 59.73 -0.24
CA THR A 517 72.66 60.49 -0.81
C THR A 517 72.17 59.84 -2.11
N ARG A 518 73.08 59.38 -2.98
CA ARG A 518 72.71 58.62 -4.18
C ARG A 518 72.01 57.30 -3.83
N LEU A 519 72.52 56.55 -2.85
CA LEU A 519 71.88 55.32 -2.36
C LEU A 519 70.46 55.55 -1.83
N LEU A 520 70.25 56.66 -1.11
CA LEU A 520 68.93 57.03 -0.60
C LEU A 520 67.95 57.41 -1.72
N ASN A 521 68.42 58.19 -2.70
CA ASN A 521 67.62 58.55 -3.87
C ASN A 521 67.24 57.31 -4.70
N ASP A 522 68.20 56.42 -4.95
CA ASP A 522 67.98 55.14 -5.62
C ASP A 522 66.94 54.27 -4.87
N LEU A 523 66.99 54.26 -3.53
CA LEU A 523 66.00 53.56 -2.71
C LEU A 523 64.60 54.16 -2.85
N LEU A 524 64.48 55.49 -2.78
CA LEU A 524 63.21 56.18 -2.96
C LEU A 524 62.64 55.92 -4.37
N GLU A 525 63.50 55.92 -5.38
CA GLU A 525 63.15 55.58 -6.76
C GLU A 525 62.58 54.16 -6.86
N VAL A 526 63.29 53.16 -6.30
CA VAL A 526 62.84 51.77 -6.26
C VAL A 526 61.52 51.66 -5.51
N SER A 527 61.36 52.33 -4.36
CA SER A 527 60.12 52.33 -3.58
C SER A 527 58.96 52.91 -4.37
N ASN A 528 59.13 54.09 -4.99
CA ASN A 528 58.09 54.74 -5.77
C ASN A 528 57.67 53.92 -7.00
N LEU A 529 58.65 53.40 -7.74
CA LEU A 529 58.40 52.61 -8.95
C LEU A 529 57.85 51.20 -8.66
N SER A 530 58.08 50.64 -7.47
CA SER A 530 57.60 49.31 -7.09
C SER A 530 56.29 49.29 -6.29
N SER A 531 55.97 50.37 -5.58
CA SER A 531 54.75 50.46 -4.75
C SER A 531 53.57 51.15 -5.44
N SER A 532 53.82 51.94 -6.50
CA SER A 532 52.76 52.64 -7.23
C SER A 532 52.11 51.74 -8.29
N VAL A 533 50.79 51.61 -8.22
CA VAL A 533 49.95 50.94 -9.22
C VAL A 533 49.57 51.89 -10.36
N GLU A 534 49.64 53.21 -10.14
CA GLU A 534 49.26 54.22 -11.12
C GLU A 534 50.19 54.21 -12.33
N GLU A 535 49.67 54.43 -13.54
CA GLU A 535 50.49 54.52 -14.74
C GLU A 535 51.37 55.78 -14.69
N LEU A 536 52.63 55.68 -15.17
CA LEU A 536 53.49 56.85 -15.27
C LEU A 536 52.88 57.89 -16.23
N PRO A 537 52.92 59.19 -15.91
CA PRO A 537 52.45 60.21 -16.84
C PRO A 537 53.33 60.19 -18.09
N MET A 538 52.73 59.92 -19.24
CA MET A 538 53.41 59.78 -20.54
C MET A 538 52.94 60.85 -21.53
N GLU A 539 53.90 61.57 -22.11
CA GLU A 539 53.72 62.59 -23.14
C GLU A 539 54.44 62.19 -24.43
N LYS A 540 54.05 62.78 -25.57
CA LYS A 540 54.70 62.52 -26.85
C LYS A 540 56.06 63.23 -26.86
N ALA A 541 57.14 62.46 -27.00
CA ALA A 541 58.50 63.00 -26.97
C ALA A 541 59.33 62.50 -28.16
N ASP A 542 60.21 63.36 -28.66
CA ASP A 542 61.21 63.01 -29.66
C ASP A 542 62.40 62.32 -28.96
N ILE A 543 62.51 61.01 -29.14
CA ILE A 543 63.53 60.22 -28.46
C ILE A 543 64.92 60.50 -29.02
N CYS A 544 65.05 60.83 -30.30
CA CYS A 544 66.33 61.22 -30.89
C CYS A 544 66.87 62.46 -30.18
N SER A 545 66.02 63.47 -29.93
CA SER A 545 66.41 64.66 -29.16
C SER A 545 66.87 64.34 -27.74
N ILE A 546 66.22 63.40 -27.05
CA ILE A 546 66.65 62.99 -25.69
C ILE A 546 68.00 62.29 -25.75
N CYS A 547 68.21 61.40 -26.73
CA CYS A 547 69.50 60.71 -26.94
C CYS A 547 70.64 61.71 -27.23
N VAL A 548 70.39 62.72 -28.07
CA VAL A 548 71.36 63.81 -28.32
C VAL A 548 71.70 64.52 -27.02
N GLN A 549 70.70 64.97 -26.27
CA GLN A 549 70.89 65.71 -25.02
C GLN A 549 71.70 64.93 -23.97
N GLU A 550 71.40 63.64 -23.77
CA GLU A 550 72.12 62.83 -22.79
C GLU A 550 73.55 62.48 -23.22
N MET A 551 73.79 62.28 -24.53
CA MET A 551 75.15 62.09 -25.04
C MET A 551 75.99 63.36 -24.89
N ASP A 552 75.42 64.53 -25.23
CA ASP A 552 76.09 65.83 -25.06
C ASP A 552 76.38 66.11 -23.58
N ARG A 553 75.43 65.78 -22.70
CA ARG A 553 75.60 65.94 -21.25
C ARG A 553 76.72 65.06 -20.70
N LEU A 554 76.82 63.80 -21.15
CA LEU A 554 77.93 62.93 -20.78
C LEU A 554 79.26 63.51 -21.24
N GLN A 555 79.34 63.93 -22.51
CA GLN A 555 80.58 64.43 -23.11
C GLN A 555 81.07 65.72 -22.47
N THR A 556 80.16 66.63 -22.09
CA THR A 556 80.49 67.91 -21.46
C THR A 556 80.77 67.81 -19.95
N GLY A 557 80.18 66.81 -19.27
CA GLY A 557 80.31 66.63 -17.83
C GLY A 557 81.44 65.69 -17.41
N GLU A 558 81.31 64.40 -17.75
CA GLU A 558 82.18 63.30 -17.29
C GLU A 558 82.96 62.62 -18.43
N GLY A 559 83.04 63.29 -19.59
CA GLY A 559 83.69 62.77 -20.78
C GLY A 559 85.19 62.53 -20.57
N LYS A 560 85.69 61.38 -21.04
CA LYS A 560 87.13 61.06 -21.04
C LYS A 560 87.72 61.37 -22.43
N ALA A 561 88.85 62.07 -22.48
CA ALA A 561 89.52 62.41 -23.74
C ALA A 561 89.99 61.18 -24.55
N SER A 562 90.14 60.02 -23.88
CA SER A 562 90.52 58.73 -24.47
C SER A 562 89.35 57.95 -25.08
N ILE A 563 88.12 58.46 -25.01
CA ILE A 563 86.91 57.81 -25.53
C ILE A 563 86.36 58.62 -26.69
N HIS A 564 86.07 57.93 -27.79
CA HIS A 564 85.30 58.47 -28.90
C HIS A 564 83.81 58.30 -28.62
N TYR A 565 83.07 59.42 -28.54
CA TYR A 565 81.62 59.42 -28.35
C TYR A 565 80.95 59.52 -29.72
N CYS A 566 80.15 58.50 -30.07
CA CYS A 566 79.49 58.37 -31.35
C CYS A 566 77.96 58.37 -31.16
N LEU A 567 77.27 59.22 -31.91
CA LEU A 567 75.81 59.27 -31.93
C LEU A 567 75.29 58.89 -33.31
N ASP A 568 74.41 57.90 -33.34
CA ASP A 568 73.82 57.33 -34.55
C ASP A 568 72.30 57.26 -34.41
N VAL A 569 71.64 58.39 -34.68
CA VAL A 569 70.19 58.55 -34.55
C VAL A 569 69.57 58.75 -35.93
N ASP A 570 68.41 58.13 -36.15
CA ASP A 570 67.67 58.29 -37.41
C ASP A 570 67.07 59.71 -37.52
N ASN A 571 66.92 60.22 -38.76
CA ASN A 571 66.23 61.48 -39.07
C ASN A 571 64.69 61.28 -39.19
N GLY A 572 64.19 60.07 -38.94
CA GLY A 572 62.77 59.69 -39.03
C GLY A 572 61.92 60.07 -37.82
N ASP A 573 60.61 59.80 -37.90
CA ASP A 573 59.64 60.04 -36.81
C ASP A 573 59.80 59.00 -35.68
N CYS A 574 60.75 59.27 -34.78
CA CYS A 574 61.02 58.49 -33.56
C CYS A 574 60.18 58.96 -32.36
N ASN A 575 59.05 59.64 -32.59
CA ASN A 575 58.18 60.10 -31.52
C ASN A 575 57.40 58.93 -30.89
N ILE A 576 57.55 58.73 -29.58
CA ILE A 576 56.73 57.79 -28.79
C ILE A 576 56.13 58.49 -27.57
N ARG A 577 55.07 57.93 -27.02
CA ARG A 577 54.57 58.34 -25.70
C ARG A 577 55.45 57.73 -24.63
N THR A 578 56.10 58.57 -23.83
CA THR A 578 56.99 58.13 -22.74
C THR A 578 57.00 59.15 -21.61
N ASN A 579 57.64 58.81 -20.50
CA ASN A 579 57.98 59.76 -19.46
C ASN A 579 59.41 60.27 -19.68
N ILE A 580 59.55 61.54 -20.07
CA ILE A 580 60.84 62.14 -20.46
C ILE A 580 61.87 62.04 -19.32
N PRO A 581 61.58 62.45 -18.07
CA PRO A 581 62.53 62.33 -16.96
C PRO A 581 63.06 60.90 -16.74
N TYR A 582 62.17 59.91 -16.74
CA TYR A 582 62.53 58.52 -16.49
C TYR A 582 63.35 57.89 -17.62
N LEU A 583 63.02 58.21 -18.87
CA LEU A 583 63.80 57.75 -20.02
C LEU A 583 65.18 58.41 -20.05
N SER A 584 65.27 59.73 -19.81
CA SER A 584 66.53 60.47 -19.67
C SER A 584 67.40 59.86 -18.55
N GLN A 585 66.82 59.58 -17.38
CA GLN A 585 67.51 58.92 -16.28
C GLN A 585 68.04 57.53 -16.66
N THR A 586 67.25 56.74 -17.38
CA THR A 586 67.66 55.41 -17.85
C THR A 586 68.85 55.52 -18.80
N LEU A 587 68.80 56.44 -19.77
CA LEU A 587 69.89 56.65 -20.72
C LEU A 587 71.15 57.15 -20.01
N ALA A 588 71.02 58.14 -19.12
CA ALA A 588 72.11 58.64 -18.31
C ALA A 588 72.77 57.52 -17.48
N HIS A 589 71.99 56.65 -16.85
CA HIS A 589 72.52 55.50 -16.09
C HIS A 589 73.31 54.53 -16.98
N LEU A 590 72.79 54.17 -18.16
CA LEU A 590 73.46 53.25 -19.07
C LEU A 590 74.72 53.88 -19.70
N LEU A 591 74.66 55.16 -20.07
CA LEU A 591 75.77 55.93 -20.61
C LEU A 591 76.88 56.14 -19.56
N ASN A 592 76.53 56.47 -18.32
CA ASN A 592 77.48 56.57 -17.22
C ASN A 592 78.11 55.20 -16.90
N ASN A 593 77.33 54.12 -17.01
CA ASN A 593 77.85 52.77 -16.88
C ASN A 593 78.88 52.45 -17.98
N ALA A 594 78.56 52.73 -19.25
CA ALA A 594 79.48 52.61 -20.38
C ALA A 594 80.76 53.44 -20.17
N ASN A 595 80.63 54.71 -19.74
CA ASN A 595 81.74 55.63 -19.49
C ASN A 595 82.65 55.18 -18.34
N LYS A 596 82.06 54.63 -17.28
CA LYS A 596 82.77 54.12 -16.11
C LYS A 596 83.61 52.89 -16.45
N PHE A 597 83.10 51.99 -17.29
CA PHE A 597 83.73 50.70 -17.59
C PHE A 597 84.54 50.66 -18.90
N THR A 598 84.65 51.81 -19.58
CA THR A 598 85.53 52.02 -20.74
C THR A 598 86.66 52.96 -20.33
N GLU A 599 87.92 52.56 -20.52
CA GLU A 599 89.07 53.43 -20.24
C GLU A 599 89.59 54.14 -21.50
N SER A 600 89.58 53.44 -22.63
CA SER A 600 89.87 53.98 -23.96
C SER A 600 89.10 53.20 -25.01
N GLY A 601 88.59 53.85 -26.05
CA GLY A 601 87.82 53.18 -27.10
C GLY A 601 86.61 54.00 -27.54
N GLU A 602 85.46 53.36 -27.72
CA GLU A 602 84.24 54.00 -28.24
C GLU A 602 83.03 53.75 -27.34
N ILE A 603 82.22 54.81 -27.18
CA ILE A 603 80.86 54.69 -26.64
C ILE A 603 79.90 55.20 -27.72
N LYS A 604 79.02 54.30 -28.18
CA LYS A 604 78.06 54.57 -29.23
C LYS A 604 76.63 54.51 -28.67
N LEU A 605 75.89 55.59 -28.83
CA LEU A 605 74.44 55.62 -28.63
C LEU A 605 73.75 55.62 -29.98
N SER A 606 72.84 54.67 -30.18
CA SER A 606 72.02 54.62 -31.39
C SER A 606 70.55 54.52 -31.07
N CYS A 607 69.72 55.20 -31.88
CA CYS A 607 68.27 55.19 -31.75
C CYS A 607 67.66 55.05 -33.14
N HIS A 608 67.01 53.92 -33.39
CA HIS A 608 66.45 53.57 -34.68
C HIS A 608 65.03 53.03 -34.52
N ARG A 609 64.17 53.36 -35.49
CA ARG A 609 62.82 52.77 -35.57
C ARG A 609 62.86 51.52 -36.45
N GLU A 610 62.54 50.38 -35.86
CA GLU A 610 62.46 49.08 -36.54
C GLU A 610 60.99 48.65 -36.59
N GLY A 611 60.27 49.07 -37.64
CA GLY A 611 58.84 48.80 -37.82
C GLY A 611 57.95 49.45 -36.75
N GLU A 612 57.27 48.62 -35.94
CA GLU A 612 56.43 49.05 -34.80
C GLU A 612 57.22 49.14 -33.49
N GLN A 613 58.55 49.11 -33.53
CA GLN A 613 59.39 49.18 -32.34
C GLN A 613 60.42 50.30 -32.48
N LEU A 614 60.71 50.97 -31.37
CA LEU A 614 61.83 51.88 -31.24
C LEU A 614 62.94 51.17 -30.48
N VAL A 615 64.11 51.09 -31.08
CA VAL A 615 65.26 50.38 -30.55
C VAL A 615 66.37 51.37 -30.22
N ILE A 616 66.74 51.43 -28.94
CA ILE A 616 67.86 52.22 -28.46
C ILE A 616 68.99 51.29 -28.05
N LYS A 617 70.21 51.50 -28.55
CA LYS A 617 71.38 50.71 -28.19
C LYS A 617 72.45 51.60 -27.60
N VAL A 618 72.91 51.28 -26.39
CA VAL A 618 74.10 51.86 -25.76
C VAL A 618 75.20 50.82 -25.86
N THR A 619 76.20 51.07 -26.69
CA THR A 619 77.33 50.16 -26.95
C THR A 619 78.61 50.76 -26.44
N ASP A 620 79.40 49.98 -25.72
CA ASP A 620 80.75 50.34 -25.30
C ASP A 620 81.78 49.30 -25.75
N THR A 621 83.05 49.71 -25.78
CA THR A 621 84.19 48.81 -26.01
C THR A 621 84.96 48.52 -24.71
N GLY A 622 84.26 48.51 -23.58
CA GLY A 622 84.80 48.30 -22.24
C GLY A 622 85.05 46.82 -21.92
N ILE A 623 85.13 46.50 -20.62
CA ILE A 623 85.48 45.16 -20.13
C ILE A 623 84.47 44.04 -20.45
N GLY A 624 83.26 44.40 -20.90
CA GLY A 624 82.18 43.45 -21.18
C GLY A 624 81.55 42.84 -19.92
N ILE A 625 80.47 42.07 -20.13
CA ILE A 625 79.75 41.35 -19.07
C ILE A 625 79.73 39.84 -19.42
N PRO A 626 80.27 38.95 -18.56
CA PRO A 626 80.25 37.50 -18.80
C PRO A 626 78.84 36.96 -19.04
N GLU A 627 78.68 36.00 -19.97
CA GLU A 627 77.37 35.51 -20.41
C GLU A 627 76.50 35.01 -19.25
N GLU A 628 77.10 34.28 -18.31
CA GLU A 628 76.42 33.76 -17.12
C GLU A 628 75.95 34.85 -16.14
N LYS A 629 76.44 36.09 -16.28
CA LYS A 629 76.09 37.22 -15.41
C LYS A 629 75.21 38.27 -16.10
N GLN A 630 74.92 38.15 -17.40
CA GLN A 630 74.17 39.17 -18.17
C GLN A 630 72.74 39.40 -17.70
N GLU A 631 72.06 38.37 -17.18
CA GLU A 631 70.73 38.56 -16.59
C GLU A 631 70.83 39.04 -15.13
N TRP A 632 71.83 38.53 -14.42
CA TRP A 632 72.06 38.81 -12.99
C TRP A 632 72.46 40.27 -12.72
N VAL A 633 73.13 40.95 -13.66
CA VAL A 633 73.52 42.37 -13.50
C VAL A 633 72.34 43.33 -13.37
N PHE A 634 71.14 42.90 -13.74
CA PHE A 634 69.92 43.68 -13.55
C PHE A 634 69.20 43.36 -12.23
N ASP A 635 69.69 42.42 -11.43
CA ASP A 635 69.19 42.20 -10.07
C ASP A 635 69.70 43.29 -9.10
N ARG A 636 69.03 43.41 -7.96
CA ARG A 636 69.35 44.44 -6.95
C ARG A 636 70.70 44.15 -6.31
N PHE A 637 71.51 45.20 -6.13
CA PHE A 637 72.81 45.17 -5.46
C PHE A 637 73.85 44.28 -6.14
N THR A 638 73.63 43.92 -7.41
CA THR A 638 74.60 43.13 -8.16
C THR A 638 75.79 43.99 -8.56
N LYS A 639 77.01 43.53 -8.23
CA LYS A 639 78.29 44.10 -8.66
C LYS A 639 79.17 42.99 -9.22
N LEU A 640 79.79 43.22 -10.37
CA LEU A 640 80.72 42.25 -10.97
C LEU A 640 82.12 42.32 -10.35
N ASP A 641 82.48 43.48 -9.80
CA ASP A 641 83.71 43.79 -9.09
C ASP A 641 83.37 44.64 -7.86
N GLU A 642 83.67 44.13 -6.67
CA GLU A 642 83.38 44.79 -5.39
C GLU A 642 84.20 46.07 -5.16
N PHE A 643 85.34 46.21 -5.85
CA PHE A 643 86.25 47.34 -5.68
C PHE A 643 85.90 48.55 -6.56
N LYS A 644 84.96 48.42 -7.51
CA LYS A 644 84.48 49.52 -8.35
C LYS A 644 83.32 50.26 -7.68
N PRO A 645 83.38 51.59 -7.50
CA PRO A 645 82.40 52.34 -6.72
C PRO A 645 81.00 52.35 -7.36
N GLY A 646 79.96 51.97 -6.62
CA GLY A 646 78.57 51.99 -7.07
C GLY A 646 77.64 51.16 -6.17
N ALA A 647 76.35 51.49 -6.16
CA ALA A 647 75.33 50.85 -5.31
C ALA A 647 74.81 49.48 -5.81
N GLY A 648 75.07 49.14 -7.08
CA GLY A 648 74.47 47.96 -7.72
C GLY A 648 72.96 48.08 -7.96
N LEU A 649 72.39 49.29 -7.88
CA LEU A 649 70.97 49.55 -8.11
C LEU A 649 70.67 50.16 -9.48
N GLY A 650 71.65 50.79 -10.14
CA GLY A 650 71.43 51.55 -11.38
C GLY A 650 70.80 50.74 -12.51
N LEU A 651 71.31 49.54 -12.80
CA LEU A 651 70.76 48.66 -13.85
C LEU A 651 69.40 48.05 -13.47
N TYR A 652 69.20 47.73 -12.20
CA TYR A 652 67.89 47.30 -11.69
C TYR A 652 66.83 48.40 -11.87
N ILE A 653 67.18 49.66 -11.54
CA ILE A 653 66.31 50.82 -11.75
C ILE A 653 66.02 51.01 -13.24
N CYS A 654 67.03 50.91 -14.11
CA CYS A 654 66.82 50.97 -15.56
C CYS A 654 65.80 49.92 -16.03
N ARG A 655 65.92 48.67 -15.55
CA ARG A 655 64.98 47.60 -15.90
C ARG A 655 63.58 47.85 -15.35
N LEU A 656 63.47 48.40 -14.15
CA LEU A 656 62.18 48.75 -13.55
C LEU A 656 61.49 49.88 -14.33
N ILE A 657 62.23 50.94 -14.66
CA ILE A 657 61.74 52.07 -15.47
C ILE A 657 61.30 51.58 -16.85
N VAL A 658 62.17 50.88 -17.58
CA VAL A 658 61.88 50.43 -18.96
C VAL A 658 60.64 49.54 -18.99
N ARG A 659 60.48 48.63 -18.01
CA ARG A 659 59.26 47.82 -17.87
C ARG A 659 58.02 48.67 -17.60
N ARG A 660 58.12 49.70 -16.75
CA ARG A 660 57.00 50.61 -16.43
C ARG A 660 56.63 51.53 -17.60
N LEU A 661 57.58 51.80 -18.48
CA LEU A 661 57.37 52.47 -19.76
C LEU A 661 56.89 51.52 -20.87
N GLY A 662 56.65 50.24 -20.56
CA GLY A 662 56.12 49.26 -21.50
C GLY A 662 57.15 48.69 -22.48
N GLY A 663 58.45 48.91 -22.25
CA GLY A 663 59.55 48.39 -23.04
C GLY A 663 60.29 47.21 -22.39
N THR A 664 61.33 46.73 -23.07
CA THR A 664 62.24 45.69 -22.58
C THR A 664 63.69 46.15 -22.69
N ILE A 665 64.53 45.79 -21.71
CA ILE A 665 65.97 46.05 -21.72
C ILE A 665 66.74 44.74 -21.55
N ASN A 666 67.67 44.46 -22.47
CA ASN A 666 68.52 43.27 -22.49
C ASN A 666 69.96 43.62 -22.86
N ILE A 667 70.89 42.69 -22.66
CA ILE A 667 72.25 42.78 -23.20
C ILE A 667 72.30 41.96 -24.50
N ASP A 668 72.86 42.54 -25.56
CA ASP A 668 73.10 41.86 -26.83
C ASP A 668 74.19 40.79 -26.66
N ARG A 669 73.80 39.52 -26.72
CA ARG A 669 74.72 38.38 -26.55
C ARG A 669 75.66 38.19 -27.72
N GLU A 670 75.29 38.69 -28.91
CA GLU A 670 76.07 38.53 -30.13
C GLU A 670 77.23 39.54 -30.19
N TYR A 671 77.22 40.56 -29.34
CA TYR A 671 78.28 41.56 -29.24
C TYR A 671 79.33 41.17 -28.19
N THR A 672 80.56 40.91 -28.63
CA THR A 672 81.67 40.44 -27.78
C THR A 672 82.80 41.46 -27.59
N GLY A 673 82.69 42.65 -28.19
CA GLY A 673 83.71 43.71 -28.15
C GLY A 673 83.65 44.64 -26.92
N GLY A 674 82.75 44.37 -25.98
CA GLY A 674 82.45 45.19 -24.80
C GLY A 674 81.04 44.86 -24.30
N THR A 675 80.24 45.85 -23.92
CA THR A 675 78.82 45.64 -23.60
C THR A 675 77.91 46.39 -24.57
N ARG A 676 76.77 45.80 -24.94
CA ARG A 676 75.71 46.49 -25.65
C ARG A 676 74.37 46.28 -24.95
N PHE A 677 73.83 47.35 -24.37
CA PHE A 677 72.48 47.37 -23.84
C PHE A 677 71.49 47.70 -24.96
N VAL A 678 70.42 46.92 -25.07
CA VAL A 678 69.36 47.06 -26.08
C VAL A 678 68.04 47.32 -25.37
N LEU A 679 67.49 48.51 -25.57
CA LEU A 679 66.15 48.89 -25.12
C LEU A 679 65.21 48.84 -26.30
N VAL A 680 64.04 48.24 -26.11
CA VAL A 680 63.00 48.10 -27.13
C VAL A 680 61.69 48.63 -26.57
N PHE A 681 61.11 49.63 -27.22
CA PHE A 681 59.81 50.19 -26.85
C PHE A 681 58.81 49.98 -27.99
N PRO A 682 57.55 49.59 -27.69
CA PRO A 682 56.52 49.49 -28.72
C PRO A 682 56.08 50.90 -29.17
N VAL A 683 56.10 51.15 -30.47
CA VAL A 683 55.53 52.34 -31.09
C VAL A 683 54.03 52.10 -31.28
N LYS A 684 53.28 52.07 -30.17
CA LYS A 684 51.81 52.03 -30.21
C LYS A 684 51.29 53.41 -30.64
N ASN A 685 50.36 53.44 -31.60
CA ASN A 685 49.58 54.64 -31.94
C ASN A 685 48.81 55.18 -30.73
#